data_AF-A0A4W4EM34-F1
#
_entry.id   AF-A0A4W4EM34-F1
#
_cell.length_a   1.000
_cell.length_b   1.000
_cell.length_c   1.000
_cell.angle_alpha   90.00
_cell.angle_beta   90.00
_cell.angle_gamma   90.00
#
_symmetry.space_group_name_H-M   'P 1'
#
loop_
_entity.id
_entity.type
_entity.pdbx_description
1 polymer ?
#
loop_
_entity_poly.entity_id
_entity_poly.type
_entity_poly.pdbx_seq_one_letter_code
_entity_poly.pdbx_strand_id
1 'polypeptide(L)'
;AYTAGMVCVCVDLHTTHCGKTCLAEGDNQWLGVSLSRRASNGDILACGHRWKNVFFARKDNQNKLPYGVCFKISSGFSHTTQYIPCYRDHQRKFGEDYGSCQAGISNVLTEDLMIMGAPGSFYWTGTVLVYNVSSNVVAAYVDDDSTVLYGSYLGYSVGAGHFLHRDSMEIVGGAPQHGQAGKVYIFQVEGKTLKIVNETSGSQLGSYYGASVCAVDLNADGLSDLLVGAPMYSVVREEGRVHVYINQGQASMSEAPFKLVGRDSYAARFGETITDLGDIDNDGYPDVAIGAPQEEDLRGAVYIYNGRKGGVTASFSQRITGSVLGNSLRMFGQSVSGGVDVDGNGYPGNALLLSTRPVVMVEASLLLPASVNRSVALCHEHGLPAVCVEVSVCFRVKGKQVPGHIEVKFNLTADVHNKEPFPSRFYFHGNGTSNVTAGRVRAKHGEETCSMHQAFLRRDVRDIFTPVHFEVEYELGEHRVARAGPKISRPLTPILQQREGFSNLVSNKTQFARYCVWENCSTNLQISVVYRRSHNNVPYFALGNGKTIMLNATLANIGDDAFLPKLLLRFPTNLHFIRVLDAEEKYVSCEVVEENKTHVGLDCSVGNLYIPSLSKVAICPLRTHSAHTPHTLRPCLGLFCH
;
A
#
# COMPACT_ATOMS: atom_id res chain seq x y z
N ALA A 1 13.57 -6.95 -28.33
CA ALA A 1 12.94 -6.26 -29.47
C ALA A 1 12.21 -7.28 -30.32
N TYR A 2 10.91 -7.47 -30.07
CA TYR A 2 10.01 -8.12 -31.03
C TYR A 2 8.90 -7.12 -31.28
N THR A 3 8.97 -6.47 -32.44
CA THR A 3 7.86 -5.75 -33.03
C THR A 3 6.75 -6.77 -33.26
N ALA A 4 5.75 -6.80 -32.37
CA ALA A 4 4.43 -7.23 -32.80
C ALA A 4 4.17 -6.48 -34.11
N GLY A 5 3.97 -7.20 -35.21
CA GLY A 5 3.78 -6.60 -36.52
C GLY A 5 2.52 -5.74 -36.46
N MET A 6 2.67 -4.46 -36.10
CA MET A 6 1.67 -3.45 -36.31
C MET A 6 1.50 -3.39 -37.81
N VAL A 7 0.42 -3.99 -38.30
CA VAL A 7 -0.03 -3.78 -39.67
C VAL A 7 -0.53 -2.35 -39.70
N CYS A 8 0.33 -1.43 -40.11
CA CYS A 8 -0.07 -0.06 -40.36
C CYS A 8 -0.97 -0.05 -41.61
N VAL A 9 -2.26 0.16 -41.41
CA VAL A 9 -3.22 0.37 -42.50
C VAL A 9 -3.31 1.87 -42.75
N CYS A 10 -3.05 2.29 -44.00
CA CYS A 10 -3.29 3.67 -44.41
C CYS A 10 -4.81 3.85 -44.64
N VAL A 11 -5.40 4.87 -44.03
CA VAL A 11 -6.82 5.20 -44.20
C VAL A 11 -6.88 6.61 -44.77
N ASP A 12 -7.44 6.75 -45.98
CA ASP A 12 -7.61 8.05 -46.61
C ASP A 12 -8.80 8.79 -45.99
N LEU A 13 -8.50 9.91 -45.34
CA LEU A 13 -9.48 10.77 -44.67
C LEU A 13 -9.63 12.07 -45.46
N HIS A 14 -10.50 12.03 -46.48
CA HIS A 14 -10.80 13.19 -47.32
C HIS A 14 -12.19 13.76 -47.01
N THR A 15 -12.26 15.09 -47.05
CA THR A 15 -13.53 15.81 -46.92
C THR A 15 -14.13 16.00 -48.31
N THR A 16 -15.09 15.16 -48.68
CA THR A 16 -15.61 15.10 -50.06
C THR A 16 -16.71 16.14 -50.28
N HIS A 17 -17.70 16.26 -49.37
CA HIS A 17 -18.80 17.23 -49.45
C HIS A 17 -19.19 17.73 -48.05
N CYS A 18 -19.36 19.06 -47.88
CA CYS A 18 -19.71 19.67 -46.59
C CYS A 18 -20.86 20.68 -46.62
N GLY A 19 -21.25 21.20 -47.79
CA GLY A 19 -22.40 22.12 -47.92
C GLY A 19 -22.29 23.03 -49.14
N LYS A 20 -23.25 23.95 -49.32
CA LYS A 20 -23.32 24.81 -50.51
C LYS A 20 -22.23 25.88 -50.51
N THR A 21 -21.88 26.37 -49.33
CA THR A 21 -20.87 27.42 -49.10
C THR A 21 -19.62 26.84 -48.46
N CYS A 22 -19.21 25.65 -48.89
CA CYS A 22 -18.09 24.94 -48.29
C CYS A 22 -17.02 24.60 -49.32
N LEU A 23 -15.79 25.01 -49.03
CA LEU A 23 -14.58 24.62 -49.76
C LEU A 23 -13.53 24.23 -48.73
N ALA A 24 -13.23 22.93 -48.67
CA ALA A 24 -12.35 22.38 -47.65
C ALA A 24 -10.88 22.74 -47.86
N GLU A 25 -10.18 23.08 -46.78
CA GLU A 25 -8.72 23.17 -46.71
C GLU A 25 -8.21 22.32 -45.53
N GLY A 26 -7.63 21.17 -45.85
CA GLY A 26 -7.08 20.20 -44.87
C GLY A 26 -5.64 20.49 -44.43
N ASP A 27 -4.96 21.45 -45.05
CA ASP A 27 -3.57 21.75 -44.75
C ASP A 27 -3.40 22.27 -43.32
N ASN A 28 -2.50 21.61 -42.57
CA ASN A 28 -2.26 21.85 -41.15
C ASN A 28 -3.53 21.77 -40.29
N GLN A 29 -4.47 20.88 -40.63
CA GLN A 29 -5.70 20.68 -39.86
C GLN A 29 -5.48 20.04 -38.48
N TRP A 30 -4.29 19.49 -38.23
CA TRP A 30 -3.92 18.78 -36.99
C TRP A 30 -4.85 17.59 -36.72
N LEU A 31 -5.02 16.73 -37.74
CA LEU A 31 -5.79 15.51 -37.61
C LEU A 31 -5.10 14.56 -36.63
N GLY A 32 -5.87 14.01 -35.69
CA GLY A 32 -5.34 13.19 -34.60
C GLY A 32 -4.94 13.99 -33.37
N VAL A 33 -5.24 15.29 -33.32
CA VAL A 33 -5.06 16.11 -32.11
C VAL A 33 -5.85 15.57 -30.91
N SER A 34 -7.01 14.98 -31.18
CA SER A 34 -7.83 14.26 -30.21
C SER A 34 -8.29 12.95 -30.85
N LEU A 35 -8.25 11.90 -30.04
CA LEU A 35 -8.58 10.54 -30.42
C LEU A 35 -9.34 9.87 -29.27
N SER A 36 -10.44 9.19 -29.57
CA SER A 36 -11.11 8.32 -28.61
C SER A 36 -11.58 7.03 -29.28
N ARG A 37 -11.77 5.99 -28.47
CA ARG A 37 -12.19 4.67 -28.92
C ARG A 37 -13.44 4.26 -28.16
N ARG A 38 -14.43 3.71 -28.87
CA ARG A 38 -15.57 3.05 -28.25
C ARG A 38 -15.16 1.71 -27.67
N ALA A 39 -15.50 1.48 -26.41
CA ALA A 39 -15.09 0.28 -25.68
C ALA A 39 -15.66 -1.00 -26.33
N SER A 40 -16.96 -1.02 -26.65
CA SER A 40 -17.67 -2.21 -27.14
C SER A 40 -17.22 -2.76 -28.49
N ASN A 41 -17.07 -1.92 -29.51
CA ASN A 41 -16.86 -2.35 -30.90
C ASN A 41 -15.53 -1.89 -31.51
N GLY A 42 -14.78 -1.04 -30.80
CA GLY A 42 -13.49 -0.51 -31.25
C GLY A 42 -13.57 0.61 -32.30
N ASP A 43 -14.74 1.22 -32.53
CA ASP A 43 -14.86 2.40 -33.38
C ASP A 43 -13.99 3.54 -32.83
N ILE A 44 -13.44 4.35 -33.72
CA ILE A 44 -12.50 5.42 -33.40
C ILE A 44 -13.10 6.76 -33.81
N LEU A 45 -12.96 7.76 -32.97
CA LEU A 45 -13.24 9.16 -33.31
C LEU A 45 -11.93 9.93 -33.35
N ALA A 46 -11.58 10.46 -34.53
CA ALA A 46 -10.39 11.26 -34.75
C ALA A 46 -10.75 12.65 -35.27
N CYS A 47 -10.22 13.71 -34.66
CA CYS A 47 -10.55 15.08 -35.05
C CYS A 47 -9.33 15.88 -35.52
N GLY A 48 -9.61 16.85 -36.39
CA GLY A 48 -8.70 17.89 -36.89
C GLY A 48 -9.31 19.26 -36.64
N HIS A 49 -9.13 19.78 -35.43
CA HIS A 49 -9.76 21.02 -34.98
C HIS A 49 -9.35 22.29 -35.75
N ARG A 50 -8.25 22.24 -36.53
CA ARG A 50 -7.80 23.37 -37.37
C ARG A 50 -8.23 23.25 -38.84
N TRP A 51 -9.07 22.29 -39.17
CA TRP A 51 -9.67 22.21 -40.49
C TRP A 51 -10.49 23.47 -40.80
N LYS A 52 -10.34 23.98 -42.03
CA LYS A 52 -10.84 25.29 -42.44
C LYS A 52 -11.80 25.18 -43.63
N ASN A 53 -12.86 25.97 -43.60
CA ASN A 53 -13.64 26.32 -44.77
C ASN A 53 -13.09 27.63 -45.38
N VAL A 54 -12.67 27.57 -46.65
CA VAL A 54 -12.07 28.70 -47.38
C VAL A 54 -12.96 29.23 -48.50
N PHE A 55 -14.24 28.85 -48.53
CA PHE A 55 -15.18 29.25 -49.58
C PHE A 55 -15.26 30.78 -49.74
N PHE A 56 -15.55 31.50 -48.67
CA PHE A 56 -15.68 32.97 -48.69
C PHE A 56 -14.34 33.68 -48.85
N ALA A 57 -13.24 33.07 -48.37
CA ALA A 57 -11.90 33.57 -48.61
C ALA A 57 -11.53 33.54 -50.10
N ARG A 58 -11.84 32.45 -50.81
CA ARG A 58 -11.53 32.34 -52.25
C ARG A 58 -12.51 33.09 -53.15
N LYS A 59 -13.79 33.13 -52.77
CA LYS A 59 -14.83 33.75 -53.59
C LYS A 59 -14.89 35.28 -53.41
N ASP A 60 -14.81 35.74 -52.17
CA ASP A 60 -15.12 37.12 -51.78
C ASP A 60 -13.94 37.81 -51.05
N ASN A 61 -12.75 37.20 -51.00
CA ASN A 61 -11.57 37.66 -50.27
C ASN A 61 -11.83 37.97 -48.77
N GLN A 62 -12.74 37.19 -48.17
CA GLN A 62 -13.12 37.30 -46.75
C GLN A 62 -12.32 36.32 -45.86
N ASN A 63 -12.88 35.96 -44.71
CA ASN A 63 -12.24 35.13 -43.70
C ASN A 63 -12.16 33.65 -44.09
N LYS A 64 -11.09 32.99 -43.64
CA LYS A 64 -11.04 31.53 -43.50
C LYS A 64 -11.72 31.15 -42.18
N LEU A 65 -12.64 30.18 -42.21
CA LEU A 65 -13.44 29.81 -41.05
C LEU A 65 -12.98 28.44 -40.50
N PRO A 66 -12.26 28.39 -39.35
CA PRO A 66 -11.80 27.14 -38.77
C PRO A 66 -12.92 26.45 -37.99
N TYR A 67 -13.75 25.68 -38.69
CA TYR A 67 -14.83 24.92 -38.07
C TYR A 67 -14.33 23.70 -37.29
N GLY A 68 -13.22 23.11 -37.71
CA GLY A 68 -12.81 21.77 -37.26
C GLY A 68 -13.60 20.67 -37.97
N VAL A 69 -13.05 19.46 -37.98
CA VAL A 69 -13.67 18.26 -38.58
C VAL A 69 -13.37 17.05 -37.71
N CYS A 70 -14.29 16.10 -37.64
CA CYS A 70 -14.10 14.81 -36.99
C CYS A 70 -14.49 13.66 -37.91
N PHE A 71 -13.83 12.52 -37.75
CA PHE A 71 -14.06 11.31 -38.51
C PHE A 71 -14.34 10.17 -37.55
N LYS A 72 -15.50 9.52 -37.73
CA LYS A 72 -15.79 8.23 -37.10
C LYS A 72 -15.30 7.13 -38.02
N ILE A 73 -14.38 6.31 -37.54
CA ILE A 73 -13.73 5.24 -38.29
C ILE A 73 -14.14 3.92 -37.65
N SER A 74 -14.68 3.00 -38.46
CA SER A 74 -15.03 1.66 -37.99
C SER A 74 -13.78 0.89 -37.53
N SER A 75 -13.90 0.00 -36.55
CA SER A 75 -12.77 -0.82 -36.06
C SER A 75 -12.01 -1.62 -37.13
N GLY A 76 -12.70 -2.02 -38.22
CA GLY A 76 -12.09 -2.68 -39.37
C GLY A 76 -11.44 -1.74 -40.39
N PHE A 77 -11.40 -0.43 -40.14
CA PHE A 77 -10.87 0.62 -41.02
C PHE A 77 -11.50 0.68 -42.43
N SER A 78 -12.66 0.03 -42.62
CA SER A 78 -13.33 -0.07 -43.93
C SER A 78 -14.30 1.07 -44.19
N HIS A 79 -14.88 1.65 -43.13
CA HIS A 79 -15.87 2.72 -43.23
C HIS A 79 -15.46 3.93 -42.41
N THR A 80 -15.52 5.09 -43.06
CA THR A 80 -15.27 6.39 -42.44
C THR A 80 -16.48 7.29 -42.66
N THR A 81 -16.95 7.94 -41.60
CA THR A 81 -18.00 8.95 -41.67
C THR A 81 -17.46 10.28 -41.14
N GLN A 82 -17.66 11.34 -41.92
CA GLN A 82 -17.21 12.68 -41.60
C GLN A 82 -18.29 13.49 -40.86
N TYR A 83 -17.87 14.29 -39.89
CA TYR A 83 -18.71 15.21 -39.13
C TYR A 83 -18.07 16.60 -39.08
N ILE A 84 -18.82 17.64 -39.46
CA ILE A 84 -18.45 19.06 -39.31
C ILE A 84 -19.58 19.74 -38.53
N PRO A 85 -19.64 19.58 -37.21
CA PRO A 85 -20.83 19.96 -36.43
C PRO A 85 -21.08 21.48 -36.42
N CYS A 86 -20.04 22.26 -36.66
CA CYS A 86 -20.05 23.72 -36.64
C CYS A 86 -20.33 24.37 -38.01
N TYR A 87 -20.45 23.59 -39.09
CA TYR A 87 -20.77 24.15 -40.39
C TYR A 87 -22.21 24.68 -40.43
N ARG A 88 -22.38 25.91 -40.92
CA ARG A 88 -23.67 26.53 -41.25
C ARG A 88 -23.55 27.28 -42.57
N ASP A 89 -24.49 27.09 -43.49
CA ASP A 89 -24.41 27.68 -44.84
C ASP A 89 -24.32 29.22 -44.84
N HIS A 90 -24.96 29.87 -43.85
CA HIS A 90 -25.05 31.32 -43.74
C HIS A 90 -23.88 31.96 -42.97
N GLN A 91 -23.01 31.16 -42.34
CA GLN A 91 -21.92 31.67 -41.52
C GLN A 91 -20.80 32.25 -42.38
N ARG A 92 -20.41 33.50 -42.11
CA ARG A 92 -19.39 34.24 -42.89
C ARG A 92 -18.32 34.91 -42.04
N LYS A 93 -18.66 35.35 -40.83
CA LYS A 93 -17.73 36.07 -39.97
C LYS A 93 -16.94 35.11 -39.10
N PHE A 94 -15.69 35.47 -38.87
CA PHE A 94 -14.82 34.83 -37.90
C PHE A 94 -15.22 35.27 -36.47
N GLY A 95 -15.12 34.39 -35.48
CA GLY A 95 -15.55 34.67 -34.10
C GLY A 95 -17.05 34.48 -33.85
N GLU A 96 -17.90 35.07 -34.70
CA GLU A 96 -19.36 35.02 -34.55
C GLU A 96 -19.90 33.57 -34.64
N ASP A 97 -20.86 33.23 -33.78
CA ASP A 97 -21.49 31.90 -33.68
C ASP A 97 -20.48 30.74 -33.78
N TYR A 98 -20.50 29.97 -34.86
CA TYR A 98 -19.59 28.84 -35.07
C TYR A 98 -18.42 29.16 -36.00
N GLY A 99 -18.24 30.42 -36.42
CA GLY A 99 -17.25 30.86 -37.42
C GLY A 99 -15.80 30.51 -37.10
N SER A 100 -15.45 30.37 -35.82
CA SER A 100 -14.13 29.94 -35.34
C SER A 100 -14.21 28.74 -34.40
N CYS A 101 -15.26 27.93 -34.51
CA CYS A 101 -15.62 26.90 -33.54
C CYS A 101 -14.48 25.95 -33.09
N GLN A 102 -13.62 25.51 -34.03
CA GLN A 102 -12.53 24.55 -33.76
C GLN A 102 -13.02 23.26 -33.05
N ALA A 103 -14.13 22.69 -33.53
CA ALA A 103 -14.70 21.48 -32.96
C ALA A 103 -13.70 20.31 -33.01
N GLY A 104 -13.66 19.55 -31.93
CA GLY A 104 -12.80 18.38 -31.80
C GLY A 104 -11.37 18.70 -31.34
N ILE A 105 -11.16 19.85 -30.69
CA ILE A 105 -9.91 20.08 -29.95
C ILE A 105 -9.74 19.02 -28.84
N SER A 106 -10.85 18.65 -28.22
CA SER A 106 -11.01 17.55 -27.28
C SER A 106 -12.24 16.74 -27.70
N ASN A 107 -12.22 15.43 -27.45
CA ASN A 107 -13.34 14.56 -27.76
C ASN A 107 -13.42 13.36 -26.82
N VAL A 108 -14.63 12.83 -26.64
CA VAL A 108 -14.91 11.56 -25.97
C VAL A 108 -15.95 10.81 -26.78
N LEU A 109 -15.71 9.53 -27.03
CA LEU A 109 -16.64 8.62 -27.70
C LEU A 109 -17.13 7.59 -26.68
N THR A 110 -18.41 7.70 -26.31
CA THR A 110 -19.09 6.70 -25.48
C THR A 110 -19.82 5.67 -26.37
N GLU A 111 -20.63 4.82 -25.76
CA GLU A 111 -21.45 3.85 -26.50
C GLU A 111 -22.40 4.56 -27.49
N ASP A 112 -23.15 5.56 -27.03
CA ASP A 112 -24.15 6.26 -27.85
C ASP A 112 -23.79 7.71 -28.22
N LEU A 113 -22.82 8.33 -27.54
CA LEU A 113 -22.55 9.77 -27.67
C LEU A 113 -21.15 10.04 -28.24
N MET A 114 -21.09 10.94 -29.21
CA MET A 114 -19.87 11.62 -29.64
C MET A 114 -19.86 13.02 -29.04
N ILE A 115 -18.92 13.26 -28.12
CA ILE A 115 -18.80 14.53 -27.41
C ILE A 115 -17.58 15.25 -27.97
N MET A 116 -17.74 16.52 -28.33
CA MET A 116 -16.71 17.33 -28.94
C MET A 116 -16.66 18.70 -28.29
N GLY A 117 -15.47 19.11 -27.87
CA GLY A 117 -15.20 20.46 -27.40
C GLY A 117 -15.00 21.44 -28.57
N ALA A 118 -15.54 22.66 -28.44
CA ALA A 118 -15.54 23.68 -29.48
C ALA A 118 -15.26 25.09 -28.89
N PRO A 119 -14.03 25.33 -28.38
CA PRO A 119 -13.70 26.51 -27.59
C PRO A 119 -13.74 27.83 -28.35
N GLY A 120 -13.64 27.81 -29.68
CA GLY A 120 -13.63 29.03 -30.48
C GLY A 120 -15.02 29.51 -30.92
N SER A 121 -16.09 28.88 -30.44
CA SER A 121 -17.48 29.28 -30.71
C SER A 121 -17.87 30.52 -29.89
N PHE A 122 -18.80 31.32 -30.41
CA PHE A 122 -19.37 32.51 -29.78
C PHE A 122 -18.30 33.46 -29.26
N TYR A 123 -17.41 33.89 -30.16
CA TYR A 123 -16.22 34.70 -29.86
C TYR A 123 -15.39 34.13 -28.71
N TRP A 124 -15.04 32.86 -28.82
CA TRP A 124 -14.22 32.13 -27.84
C TRP A 124 -14.82 31.99 -26.44
N THR A 125 -16.11 32.27 -26.27
CA THR A 125 -16.86 31.81 -25.10
C THR A 125 -16.79 30.27 -25.02
N GLY A 126 -16.93 29.62 -26.17
CA GLY A 126 -16.82 28.17 -26.34
C GLY A 126 -18.15 27.45 -26.14
N THR A 127 -18.17 26.17 -26.50
CA THR A 127 -19.33 25.30 -26.34
C THR A 127 -18.90 23.84 -26.32
N VAL A 128 -19.81 22.97 -25.87
CA VAL A 128 -19.69 21.51 -25.96
C VAL A 128 -20.80 21.01 -26.88
N LEU A 129 -20.42 20.14 -27.82
CA LEU A 129 -21.30 19.55 -28.82
C LEU A 129 -21.44 18.06 -28.53
N VAL A 130 -22.69 17.60 -28.43
CA VAL A 130 -23.01 16.20 -28.17
C VAL A 130 -23.83 15.67 -29.33
N TYR A 131 -23.29 14.69 -30.04
CA TYR A 131 -23.98 14.01 -31.11
C TYR A 131 -24.39 12.62 -30.65
N ASN A 132 -25.69 12.36 -30.60
CA ASN A 132 -26.22 11.04 -30.32
C ASN A 132 -26.25 10.23 -31.62
N VAL A 133 -25.43 9.18 -31.67
CA VAL A 133 -25.24 8.35 -32.87
C VAL A 133 -26.50 7.53 -33.20
N SER A 134 -27.27 7.17 -32.17
CA SER A 134 -28.48 6.34 -32.30
C SER A 134 -29.68 7.15 -32.78
N SER A 135 -29.85 8.39 -32.32
CA SER A 135 -30.97 9.26 -32.70
C SER A 135 -30.64 10.29 -33.80
N ASN A 136 -29.37 10.42 -34.19
CA ASN A 136 -28.88 11.48 -35.09
C ASN A 136 -29.21 12.91 -34.62
N VAL A 137 -29.40 13.10 -33.31
CA VAL A 137 -29.66 14.42 -32.71
C VAL A 137 -28.36 15.05 -32.23
N VAL A 138 -28.18 16.34 -32.54
CA VAL A 138 -27.11 17.18 -32.03
C VAL A 138 -27.67 18.04 -30.90
N ALA A 139 -27.03 17.99 -29.74
CA ALA A 139 -27.22 18.95 -28.66
C ALA A 139 -25.97 19.83 -28.50
N ALA A 140 -26.18 21.06 -28.07
CA ALA A 140 -25.10 22.01 -27.82
C ALA A 140 -25.39 22.84 -26.56
N TYR A 141 -24.33 23.29 -25.87
CA TYR A 141 -24.49 24.36 -24.89
C TYR A 141 -24.61 25.70 -25.62
N VAL A 142 -25.66 26.45 -25.30
CA VAL A 142 -25.87 27.82 -25.77
C VAL A 142 -26.02 28.68 -24.54
N ASP A 143 -25.18 29.70 -24.41
CA ASP A 143 -25.12 30.52 -23.21
C ASP A 143 -26.13 31.67 -23.25
N ASP A 144 -27.40 31.35 -23.05
CA ASP A 144 -28.48 32.34 -23.11
C ASP A 144 -28.41 33.33 -21.93
N ASP A 145 -27.91 32.88 -20.77
CA ASP A 145 -27.86 33.65 -19.52
C ASP A 145 -26.51 34.37 -19.28
N SER A 146 -25.57 34.32 -20.25
CA SER A 146 -24.20 34.86 -20.11
C SER A 146 -23.44 34.30 -18.90
N THR A 147 -23.66 33.02 -18.57
CA THR A 147 -23.02 32.33 -17.44
C THR A 147 -21.54 32.04 -17.74
N VAL A 148 -21.21 31.80 -19.01
CA VAL A 148 -19.85 31.56 -19.47
C VAL A 148 -19.30 32.87 -20.04
N LEU A 149 -18.28 33.42 -19.39
CA LEU A 149 -17.71 34.69 -19.81
C LEU A 149 -17.11 34.62 -21.22
N TYR A 150 -17.11 35.75 -21.91
CA TYR A 150 -16.40 35.91 -23.18
C TYR A 150 -14.94 35.44 -23.07
N GLY A 151 -14.47 34.67 -24.05
CA GLY A 151 -13.08 34.20 -24.08
C GLY A 151 -12.75 33.09 -23.06
N SER A 152 -13.75 32.40 -22.50
CA SER A 152 -13.54 31.33 -21.50
C SER A 152 -12.96 30.02 -22.06
N TYR A 153 -13.06 29.80 -23.38
CA TYR A 153 -12.65 28.57 -24.07
C TYR A 153 -13.38 27.32 -23.57
N LEU A 154 -14.69 27.41 -23.32
CA LEU A 154 -15.48 26.23 -22.94
C LEU A 154 -15.38 25.12 -24.00
N GLY A 155 -15.11 23.90 -23.54
CA GLY A 155 -14.83 22.77 -24.42
C GLY A 155 -13.36 22.65 -24.80
N TYR A 156 -12.46 23.33 -24.09
CA TYR A 156 -11.02 23.06 -24.23
C TYR A 156 -10.71 21.60 -23.89
N SER A 157 -11.29 21.11 -22.79
CA SER A 157 -11.32 19.71 -22.39
C SER A 157 -12.77 19.25 -22.26
N VAL A 158 -13.02 17.95 -22.51
CA VAL A 158 -14.34 17.33 -22.33
C VAL A 158 -14.20 15.97 -21.66
N GLY A 159 -15.21 15.60 -20.87
CA GLY A 159 -15.33 14.31 -20.20
C GLY A 159 -16.79 13.85 -20.16
N ALA A 160 -17.04 12.62 -19.72
CA ALA A 160 -18.38 12.10 -19.50
C ALA A 160 -18.39 11.15 -18.31
N GLY A 161 -19.44 11.19 -17.50
CA GLY A 161 -19.55 10.38 -16.29
C GLY A 161 -20.99 10.30 -15.77
N HIS A 162 -21.17 9.54 -14.70
CA HIS A 162 -22.45 9.31 -14.02
C HIS A 162 -22.53 10.19 -12.78
N PHE A 163 -23.01 11.43 -12.91
CA PHE A 163 -22.95 12.41 -11.83
C PHE A 163 -24.27 12.52 -11.05
N LEU A 164 -25.40 12.47 -11.76
CA LEU A 164 -26.74 12.55 -11.15
C LEU A 164 -27.23 11.17 -10.68
N HIS A 165 -27.17 10.18 -11.57
CA HIS A 165 -27.61 8.81 -11.33
C HIS A 165 -26.67 7.81 -12.02
N ARG A 166 -26.66 6.56 -11.53
CA ARG A 166 -25.83 5.48 -12.09
C ARG A 166 -26.18 5.14 -13.55
N ASP A 167 -27.42 5.40 -13.96
CA ASP A 167 -27.93 5.09 -15.30
C ASP A 167 -27.95 6.32 -16.23
N SER A 168 -27.60 7.51 -15.72
CA SER A 168 -27.56 8.74 -16.50
C SER A 168 -26.13 9.09 -16.88
N MET A 169 -25.94 9.74 -18.02
CA MET A 169 -24.62 10.17 -18.48
C MET A 169 -24.62 11.68 -18.66
N GLU A 170 -23.85 12.35 -17.81
CA GLU A 170 -23.64 13.79 -17.87
C GLU A 170 -22.28 14.12 -18.49
N ILE A 171 -22.19 15.32 -19.02
CA ILE A 171 -21.07 15.77 -19.84
C ILE A 171 -20.27 16.80 -19.05
N VAL A 172 -18.95 16.71 -19.09
CA VAL A 172 -18.05 17.66 -18.44
C VAL A 172 -17.40 18.52 -19.50
N GLY A 173 -17.35 19.83 -19.29
CA GLY A 173 -16.64 20.78 -20.15
C GLY A 173 -15.74 21.71 -19.36
N GLY A 174 -14.44 21.72 -19.69
CA GLY A 174 -13.48 22.64 -19.11
C GLY A 174 -13.42 23.97 -19.86
N ALA A 175 -13.29 25.06 -19.10
CA ALA A 175 -13.20 26.44 -19.58
C ALA A 175 -12.02 27.14 -18.89
N PRO A 176 -10.77 26.83 -19.28
CA PRO A 176 -9.57 27.21 -18.53
C PRO A 176 -9.25 28.71 -18.53
N GLN A 177 -9.85 29.48 -19.43
CA GLN A 177 -9.68 30.94 -19.50
C GLN A 177 -10.79 31.71 -18.78
N HIS A 178 -11.81 31.02 -18.25
CA HIS A 178 -12.93 31.67 -17.55
C HIS A 178 -12.42 32.51 -16.38
N GLY A 179 -12.65 33.82 -16.43
CA GLY A 179 -12.18 34.76 -15.42
C GLY A 179 -10.67 34.68 -15.15
N GLN A 180 -9.89 34.13 -16.08
CA GLN A 180 -8.45 33.83 -15.96
C GLN A 180 -8.06 32.85 -14.84
N ALA A 181 -8.98 32.44 -13.97
CA ALA A 181 -8.76 31.42 -12.95
C ALA A 181 -9.15 30.02 -13.44
N GLY A 182 -10.10 29.93 -14.39
CA GLY A 182 -10.62 28.70 -14.97
C GLY A 182 -11.88 28.18 -14.27
N LYS A 183 -12.74 27.50 -15.03
CA LYS A 183 -13.94 26.81 -14.54
C LYS A 183 -14.13 25.46 -15.23
N VAL A 184 -14.90 24.59 -14.59
CA VAL A 184 -15.41 23.35 -15.17
C VAL A 184 -16.90 23.26 -14.92
N TYR A 185 -17.65 22.81 -15.93
CA TYR A 185 -19.10 22.68 -15.90
C TYR A 185 -19.51 21.23 -16.12
N ILE A 186 -20.53 20.79 -15.39
CA ILE A 186 -21.21 19.51 -15.60
C ILE A 186 -22.57 19.80 -16.23
N PHE A 187 -22.88 19.11 -17.31
CA PHE A 187 -24.08 19.33 -18.12
C PHE A 187 -24.94 18.07 -18.19
N GLN A 188 -26.25 18.28 -18.09
CA GLN A 188 -27.26 17.30 -18.49
C GLN A 188 -27.75 17.60 -19.90
N VAL A 189 -27.96 16.56 -20.71
CA VAL A 189 -28.51 16.69 -22.06
C VAL A 189 -30.04 16.77 -21.98
N GLU A 190 -30.63 17.86 -22.49
CA GLU A 190 -32.08 18.04 -22.57
C GLU A 190 -32.52 18.33 -24.01
N GLY A 191 -32.93 17.28 -24.73
CA GLY A 191 -33.34 17.40 -26.13
C GLY A 191 -32.20 17.83 -27.05
N LYS A 192 -32.16 19.13 -27.39
CA LYS A 192 -31.13 19.73 -28.26
C LYS A 192 -30.22 20.73 -27.53
N THR A 193 -30.39 20.89 -26.23
CA THR A 193 -29.58 21.81 -25.42
C THR A 193 -28.88 21.07 -24.29
N LEU A 194 -27.79 21.67 -23.80
CA LEU A 194 -27.10 21.25 -22.60
C LEU A 194 -27.46 22.21 -21.47
N LYS A 195 -27.83 21.69 -20.30
CA LYS A 195 -28.08 22.51 -19.11
C LYS A 195 -27.03 22.26 -18.06
N ILE A 196 -26.52 23.32 -17.44
CA ILE A 196 -25.55 23.23 -16.35
C ILE A 196 -26.28 22.68 -15.12
N VAL A 197 -25.74 21.61 -14.54
CA VAL A 197 -26.24 21.02 -13.28
C VAL A 197 -25.31 21.28 -12.10
N ASN A 198 -24.01 21.44 -12.37
CA ASN A 198 -23.05 21.90 -11.38
C ASN A 198 -21.83 22.56 -12.05
N GLU A 199 -21.06 23.33 -11.27
CA GLU A 199 -19.82 23.96 -11.69
C GLU A 199 -18.76 23.93 -10.58
N THR A 200 -17.49 23.92 -10.98
CA THR A 200 -16.34 24.10 -10.09
C THR A 200 -15.42 25.19 -10.62
N SER A 201 -14.71 25.87 -9.72
CA SER A 201 -13.89 27.04 -10.07
C SER A 201 -12.46 26.90 -9.58
N GLY A 202 -11.51 27.35 -10.41
CA GLY A 202 -10.11 27.48 -10.03
C GLY A 202 -9.90 28.66 -9.07
N SER A 203 -8.92 28.53 -8.17
CA SER A 203 -8.63 29.55 -7.17
C SER A 203 -7.49 30.50 -7.56
N GLN A 204 -6.63 30.10 -8.50
CA GLN A 204 -5.41 30.84 -8.87
C GLN A 204 -5.49 31.33 -10.32
N LEU A 205 -5.29 32.64 -10.51
CA LEU A 205 -5.20 33.26 -11.82
C LEU A 205 -4.03 32.67 -12.63
N GLY A 206 -4.26 32.40 -13.92
CA GLY A 206 -3.27 31.84 -14.82
C GLY A 206 -2.96 30.35 -14.59
N SER A 207 -3.62 29.69 -13.63
CA SER A 207 -3.37 28.27 -13.35
C SER A 207 -3.88 27.32 -14.44
N TYR A 208 -4.72 27.84 -15.34
CA TYR A 208 -5.33 27.11 -16.45
C TYR A 208 -6.21 25.94 -15.95
N TYR A 209 -6.91 26.14 -14.83
CA TYR A 209 -7.81 25.16 -14.22
C TYR A 209 -8.93 24.74 -15.20
N GLY A 210 -9.09 23.44 -15.44
CA GLY A 210 -10.00 22.91 -16.46
C GLY A 210 -9.32 22.61 -17.80
N ALA A 211 -7.99 22.67 -17.86
CA ALA A 211 -7.22 22.27 -19.04
C ALA A 211 -7.35 20.78 -19.36
N SER A 212 -7.52 19.96 -18.33
CA SER A 212 -7.83 18.54 -18.42
C SER A 212 -8.91 18.20 -17.39
N VAL A 213 -9.78 17.25 -17.74
CA VAL A 213 -10.84 16.76 -16.87
C VAL A 213 -10.91 15.23 -16.98
N CYS A 214 -11.18 14.56 -15.88
CA CYS A 214 -11.40 13.12 -15.86
C CYS A 214 -12.57 12.82 -14.92
N ALA A 215 -13.57 12.10 -15.42
CA ALA A 215 -14.68 11.60 -14.64
C ALA A 215 -14.46 10.11 -14.36
N VAL A 216 -14.43 9.73 -13.08
CA VAL A 216 -14.09 8.37 -12.63
C VAL A 216 -14.67 8.16 -11.23
N ASP A 217 -15.21 6.99 -10.94
CA ASP A 217 -15.77 6.63 -9.63
C ASP A 217 -14.63 6.14 -8.71
N LEU A 218 -13.92 7.05 -8.02
CA LEU A 218 -12.72 6.71 -7.26
C LEU A 218 -13.02 5.90 -5.99
N ASN A 219 -14.24 6.05 -5.46
CA ASN A 219 -14.68 5.42 -4.21
C ASN A 219 -15.61 4.21 -4.42
N ALA A 220 -15.84 3.82 -5.69
CA ALA A 220 -16.68 2.70 -6.11
C ALA A 220 -18.13 2.76 -5.57
N ASP A 221 -18.70 3.97 -5.45
CA ASP A 221 -20.06 4.18 -4.98
C ASP A 221 -21.11 4.22 -6.11
N GLY A 222 -20.66 4.04 -7.35
CA GLY A 222 -21.46 4.03 -8.58
C GLY A 222 -21.71 5.42 -9.18
N LEU A 223 -21.22 6.49 -8.57
CA LEU A 223 -21.24 7.84 -9.13
C LEU A 223 -19.83 8.26 -9.51
N SER A 224 -19.70 9.00 -10.61
CA SER A 224 -18.42 9.56 -11.02
C SER A 224 -18.03 10.72 -10.10
N ASP A 225 -16.79 10.67 -9.64
CA ASP A 225 -16.03 11.79 -9.10
C ASP A 225 -15.38 12.57 -10.24
N LEU A 226 -14.86 13.76 -9.93
CA LEU A 226 -14.26 14.65 -10.92
C LEU A 226 -12.83 15.04 -10.52
N LEU A 227 -11.87 14.78 -11.41
CA LEU A 227 -10.53 15.35 -11.33
C LEU A 227 -10.38 16.48 -12.34
N VAL A 228 -9.78 17.58 -11.90
CA VAL A 228 -9.56 18.77 -12.72
C VAL A 228 -8.09 19.18 -12.69
N GLY A 229 -7.46 19.23 -13.86
CA GLY A 229 -6.09 19.66 -14.02
C GLY A 229 -5.95 21.18 -14.12
N ALA A 230 -4.93 21.70 -13.44
CA ALA A 230 -4.45 23.07 -13.50
C ALA A 230 -2.92 23.05 -13.74
N PRO A 231 -2.47 22.69 -14.96
CA PRO A 231 -1.06 22.43 -15.25
C PRO A 231 -0.17 23.67 -15.13
N MET A 232 -0.72 24.87 -15.22
CA MET A 232 0.03 26.13 -15.07
C MET A 232 -0.03 26.67 -13.63
N TYR A 233 -0.64 25.93 -12.70
CA TYR A 233 -0.62 26.30 -11.28
C TYR A 233 0.82 26.47 -10.82
N SER A 234 1.09 27.58 -10.15
CA SER A 234 2.42 28.00 -9.74
C SER A 234 2.48 28.22 -8.23
N VAL A 235 3.40 27.52 -7.58
CA VAL A 235 3.93 27.90 -6.26
C VAL A 235 5.19 28.73 -6.48
N VAL A 236 6.12 28.20 -7.27
CA VAL A 236 7.29 28.92 -7.78
C VAL A 236 7.11 29.20 -9.27
N ARG A 237 6.87 28.15 -10.08
CA ARG A 237 6.59 28.28 -11.52
C ARG A 237 6.09 26.97 -12.12
N GLU A 238 4.81 26.95 -12.53
CA GLU A 238 4.18 25.91 -13.34
C GLU A 238 4.44 24.47 -12.87
N GLU A 239 4.46 24.23 -11.54
CA GLU A 239 4.54 22.87 -11.00
C GLU A 239 3.32 22.04 -11.40
N GLY A 240 2.16 22.70 -11.48
CA GLY A 240 0.89 22.09 -11.84
C GLY A 240 0.19 21.42 -10.66
N ARG A 241 -1.14 21.33 -10.72
CA ARG A 241 -1.98 20.71 -9.68
C ARG A 241 -3.12 19.94 -10.31
N VAL A 242 -3.59 18.91 -9.61
CA VAL A 242 -4.88 18.30 -9.89
C VAL A 242 -5.78 18.42 -8.66
N HIS A 243 -6.94 19.00 -8.87
CA HIS A 243 -8.01 19.10 -7.88
C HIS A 243 -8.89 17.85 -7.96
N VAL A 244 -9.35 17.36 -6.81
CA VAL A 244 -10.19 16.17 -6.72
C VAL A 244 -11.51 16.56 -6.07
N TYR A 245 -12.62 16.20 -6.70
CA TYR A 245 -13.96 16.43 -6.20
C TYR A 245 -14.68 15.10 -6.06
N ILE A 246 -15.07 14.76 -4.84
CA ILE A 246 -15.86 13.56 -4.55
C ILE A 246 -17.34 13.90 -4.64
N ASN A 247 -18.09 13.13 -5.41
CA ASN A 247 -19.51 13.32 -5.61
C ASN A 247 -20.29 12.83 -4.37
N GLN A 248 -20.97 13.75 -3.69
CA GLN A 248 -21.82 13.44 -2.53
C GLN A 248 -23.25 13.03 -2.93
N GLY A 249 -23.49 12.84 -4.23
CA GLY A 249 -24.80 12.53 -4.81
C GLY A 249 -25.40 13.71 -5.54
N GLN A 250 -26.22 13.43 -6.58
CA GLN A 250 -26.94 14.43 -7.37
C GLN A 250 -25.99 15.52 -7.92
N ALA A 251 -24.85 15.10 -8.45
CA ALA A 251 -23.78 15.95 -8.96
C ALA A 251 -23.20 16.95 -7.93
N SER A 252 -23.41 16.77 -6.63
CA SER A 252 -22.86 17.64 -5.59
C SER A 252 -21.37 17.36 -5.38
N MET A 253 -20.50 18.23 -5.93
CA MET A 253 -19.05 18.06 -5.93
C MET A 253 -18.41 18.63 -4.65
N SER A 254 -17.89 17.77 -3.78
CA SER A 254 -17.11 18.18 -2.61
C SER A 254 -15.61 18.08 -2.88
N GLU A 255 -14.89 19.20 -2.79
CA GLU A 255 -13.44 19.21 -2.99
C GLU A 255 -12.72 18.47 -1.86
N ALA A 256 -11.74 17.65 -2.21
CA ALA A 256 -10.84 17.01 -1.25
C ALA A 256 -10.00 18.07 -0.50
N PRO A 257 -9.62 17.83 0.76
CA PRO A 257 -8.84 18.79 1.55
C PRO A 257 -7.38 18.95 1.09
N PHE A 258 -6.99 18.24 0.04
CA PHE A 258 -5.65 18.25 -0.55
C PHE A 258 -5.75 18.33 -2.08
N LYS A 259 -4.64 18.72 -2.70
CA LYS A 259 -4.45 18.67 -4.15
C LYS A 259 -3.41 17.60 -4.46
N LEU A 260 -3.51 16.96 -5.63
CA LEU A 260 -2.45 16.08 -6.11
C LEU A 260 -1.35 16.94 -6.74
N VAL A 261 -0.09 16.60 -6.45
CA VAL A 261 1.07 17.44 -6.81
C VAL A 261 2.21 16.68 -7.50
N GLY A 262 2.11 15.35 -7.65
CA GLY A 262 3.24 14.52 -8.11
C GLY A 262 4.47 14.68 -7.21
N ARG A 263 5.64 14.96 -7.81
CA ARG A 263 6.88 15.32 -7.09
C ARG A 263 7.01 16.82 -6.79
N ASP A 264 6.01 17.61 -7.17
CA ASP A 264 6.01 19.08 -7.06
C ASP A 264 7.26 19.73 -7.69
N SER A 265 7.62 19.24 -8.87
CA SER A 265 8.84 19.68 -9.58
C SER A 265 8.60 20.97 -10.35
N TYR A 266 9.62 21.82 -10.37
CA TYR A 266 9.63 23.08 -11.13
C TYR A 266 9.25 22.87 -12.59
N ALA A 267 8.30 23.67 -13.09
CA ALA A 267 7.84 23.68 -14.48
C ALA A 267 7.42 22.30 -15.04
N ALA A 268 6.98 21.37 -14.18
CA ALA A 268 6.63 20.01 -14.58
C ALA A 268 5.30 19.91 -15.34
N ARG A 269 4.42 20.91 -15.16
CA ARG A 269 3.04 20.93 -15.67
C ARG A 269 2.23 19.70 -15.27
N PHE A 270 2.33 19.30 -14.01
CA PHE A 270 1.55 18.20 -13.47
C PHE A 270 0.05 18.46 -13.63
N GLY A 271 -0.69 17.47 -14.15
CA GLY A 271 -2.11 17.61 -14.44
C GLY A 271 -2.42 18.07 -15.87
N GLU A 272 -1.43 18.12 -16.76
CA GLU A 272 -1.66 18.38 -18.19
C GLU A 272 -2.50 17.27 -18.83
N THR A 273 -2.36 16.03 -18.34
CA THR A 273 -3.22 14.91 -18.70
C THR A 273 -3.67 14.16 -17.47
N ILE A 274 -4.90 13.66 -17.51
CA ILE A 274 -5.49 12.80 -16.50
C ILE A 274 -6.28 11.73 -17.25
N THR A 275 -6.10 10.47 -16.89
CA THR A 275 -6.86 9.36 -17.48
C THR A 275 -7.30 8.37 -16.42
N ASP A 276 -8.51 7.87 -16.58
CA ASP A 276 -9.01 6.68 -15.89
C ASP A 276 -8.24 5.46 -16.40
N LEU A 277 -7.71 4.66 -15.48
CA LEU A 277 -7.02 3.41 -15.76
C LEU A 277 -7.89 2.18 -15.49
N GLY A 278 -9.06 2.36 -14.84
CA GLY A 278 -9.77 1.28 -14.16
C GLY A 278 -9.02 0.80 -12.92
N ASP A 279 -9.49 -0.29 -12.32
CA ASP A 279 -8.86 -0.93 -11.16
C ASP A 279 -7.64 -1.75 -11.61
N ILE A 280 -6.44 -1.17 -11.54
CA ILE A 280 -5.20 -1.79 -12.04
C ILE A 280 -4.51 -2.66 -11.00
N ASP A 281 -4.83 -2.50 -9.72
CA ASP A 281 -4.29 -3.35 -8.64
C ASP A 281 -5.30 -4.37 -8.08
N ASN A 282 -6.51 -4.40 -8.66
CA ASN A 282 -7.61 -5.30 -8.35
C ASN A 282 -8.03 -5.23 -6.88
N ASP A 283 -8.06 -4.02 -6.31
CA ASP A 283 -8.46 -3.77 -4.93
C ASP A 283 -9.94 -3.38 -4.76
N GLY A 284 -10.65 -3.24 -5.89
CA GLY A 284 -12.06 -2.87 -5.99
C GLY A 284 -12.31 -1.40 -6.33
N TYR A 285 -11.28 -0.57 -6.45
CA TYR A 285 -11.41 0.86 -6.74
C TYR A 285 -10.70 1.25 -8.04
N PRO A 286 -11.33 2.06 -8.91
CA PRO A 286 -10.67 2.62 -10.09
C PRO A 286 -9.49 3.53 -9.76
N ASP A 287 -8.42 3.39 -10.55
CA ASP A 287 -7.17 4.14 -10.43
C ASP A 287 -7.01 5.16 -11.55
N VAL A 288 -6.12 6.14 -11.35
CA VAL A 288 -5.87 7.19 -12.34
C VAL A 288 -4.39 7.39 -12.63
N ALA A 289 -4.08 7.75 -13.88
CA ALA A 289 -2.77 8.24 -14.28
C ALA A 289 -2.79 9.74 -14.54
N ILE A 290 -1.74 10.44 -14.08
CA ILE A 290 -1.58 11.88 -14.27
C ILE A 290 -0.21 12.17 -14.90
N GLY A 291 -0.21 12.94 -15.98
CA GLY A 291 1.00 13.34 -16.70
C GLY A 291 1.64 14.61 -16.18
N ALA A 292 2.98 14.64 -16.23
CA ALA A 292 3.84 15.80 -16.01
C ALA A 292 4.90 15.85 -17.13
N PRO A 293 4.50 16.22 -18.36
CA PRO A 293 5.35 16.05 -19.55
C PRO A 293 6.63 16.88 -19.54
N GLN A 294 6.66 17.96 -18.76
CA GLN A 294 7.79 18.89 -18.74
C GLN A 294 8.80 18.61 -17.61
N GLU A 295 8.50 17.62 -16.75
CA GLU A 295 9.40 17.21 -15.68
C GLU A 295 10.75 16.70 -16.22
N GLU A 296 11.82 16.84 -15.43
CA GLU A 296 13.18 16.40 -15.79
C GLU A 296 13.65 16.97 -17.15
N ASP A 297 13.55 18.29 -17.35
CA ASP A 297 13.96 18.99 -18.58
C ASP A 297 13.27 18.44 -19.84
N LEU A 298 11.93 18.40 -19.81
CA LEU A 298 11.08 17.88 -20.87
C LEU A 298 11.24 16.39 -21.14
N ARG A 299 11.86 15.60 -20.26
CA ARG A 299 11.81 14.14 -20.39
C ARG A 299 10.42 13.60 -20.08
N GLY A 300 9.76 14.19 -19.08
CA GLY A 300 8.40 13.90 -18.69
C GLY A 300 8.25 12.70 -17.76
N ALA A 301 7.14 12.68 -17.03
CA ALA A 301 6.76 11.62 -16.11
C ALA A 301 5.25 11.37 -16.12
N VAL A 302 4.87 10.17 -15.66
CA VAL A 302 3.49 9.78 -15.38
C VAL A 302 3.42 9.24 -13.94
N TYR A 303 2.38 9.64 -13.23
CA TYR A 303 2.12 9.26 -11.84
C TYR A 303 0.85 8.43 -11.76
N ILE A 304 0.87 7.37 -10.97
CA ILE A 304 -0.28 6.51 -10.69
C ILE A 304 -0.81 6.84 -9.30
N TYR A 305 -2.11 7.08 -9.21
CA TYR A 305 -2.83 7.30 -7.96
C TYR A 305 -3.92 6.25 -7.83
N ASN A 306 -3.89 5.51 -6.72
CA ASN A 306 -4.87 4.46 -6.50
C ASN A 306 -6.14 4.95 -5.82
N GLY A 307 -7.27 4.47 -6.33
CA GLY A 307 -8.59 4.66 -5.73
C GLY A 307 -8.69 3.98 -4.36
N ARG A 308 -9.71 4.35 -3.58
CA ARG A 308 -10.02 3.73 -2.29
C ARG A 308 -11.41 4.16 -1.84
N LYS A 309 -11.92 3.54 -0.76
CA LYS A 309 -13.21 3.89 -0.15
C LYS A 309 -13.44 5.39 0.12
N GLY A 310 -12.38 6.16 0.39
CA GLY A 310 -12.43 7.61 0.60
C GLY A 310 -12.18 8.45 -0.65
N GLY A 311 -12.16 7.87 -1.84
CA GLY A 311 -11.76 8.50 -3.11
C GLY A 311 -10.31 8.19 -3.44
N VAL A 312 -9.38 9.06 -3.08
CA VAL A 312 -7.93 8.93 -3.37
C VAL A 312 -7.11 9.51 -2.22
N THR A 313 -5.79 9.30 -2.18
CA THR A 313 -4.89 10.05 -1.28
C THR A 313 -3.94 10.98 -2.04
N ALA A 314 -3.34 11.91 -1.29
CA ALA A 314 -2.34 12.83 -1.81
C ALA A 314 -1.06 12.15 -2.34
N SER A 315 -0.72 10.95 -1.87
CA SER A 315 0.44 10.18 -2.32
C SER A 315 0.12 9.35 -3.57
N PHE A 316 1.05 9.37 -4.53
CA PHE A 316 1.06 8.45 -5.66
C PHE A 316 1.66 7.09 -5.24
N SER A 317 1.24 6.00 -5.86
CA SER A 317 1.80 4.66 -5.65
C SER A 317 3.01 4.39 -6.54
N GLN A 318 3.00 4.97 -7.75
CA GLN A 318 4.07 4.77 -8.71
C GLN A 318 4.35 6.05 -9.51
N ARG A 319 5.63 6.25 -9.82
CA ARG A 319 6.11 7.29 -10.75
C ARG A 319 6.93 6.61 -11.86
N ILE A 320 6.60 6.92 -13.10
CA ILE A 320 7.24 6.39 -14.29
C ILE A 320 7.85 7.56 -15.06
N THR A 321 9.16 7.57 -15.24
CA THR A 321 9.85 8.63 -15.99
C THR A 321 10.15 8.20 -17.41
N GLY A 322 10.15 9.18 -18.33
CA GLY A 322 10.62 8.95 -19.69
C GLY A 322 12.10 8.50 -19.72
N SER A 323 12.90 8.91 -18.74
CA SER A 323 14.32 8.54 -18.61
C SER A 323 14.54 7.02 -18.42
N VAL A 324 13.65 6.32 -17.74
CA VAL A 324 13.72 4.86 -17.55
C VAL A 324 13.44 4.09 -18.86
N LEU A 325 12.67 4.70 -19.76
CA LEU A 325 12.20 4.07 -20.99
C LEU A 325 13.12 4.35 -22.19
N GLY A 326 13.86 5.46 -22.16
CA GLY A 326 14.90 5.76 -23.14
C GLY A 326 15.34 7.22 -23.11
N ASN A 327 16.60 7.47 -23.49
CA ASN A 327 17.18 8.82 -23.45
C ASN A 327 16.61 9.80 -24.49
N SER A 328 15.95 9.31 -25.54
CA SER A 328 15.38 10.11 -26.62
C SER A 328 13.95 10.57 -26.37
N LEU A 329 13.26 10.03 -25.37
CA LEU A 329 11.88 10.43 -25.07
C LEU A 329 11.84 11.86 -24.54
N ARG A 330 10.86 12.61 -25.02
CA ARG A 330 10.53 13.97 -24.59
C ARG A 330 9.03 14.09 -24.45
N MET A 331 8.58 14.97 -23.55
CA MET A 331 7.17 15.22 -23.27
C MET A 331 6.42 13.94 -22.87
N PHE A 332 7.09 12.99 -22.21
CA PHE A 332 6.47 11.74 -21.78
C PHE A 332 5.35 12.03 -20.76
N GLY A 333 4.12 11.57 -21.05
CA GLY A 333 2.93 11.93 -20.27
C GLY A 333 2.10 13.09 -20.85
N GLN A 334 2.47 13.66 -22.01
CA GLN A 334 1.66 14.69 -22.69
C GLN A 334 0.32 14.17 -23.21
N SER A 335 0.20 12.85 -23.37
CA SER A 335 -1.01 12.13 -23.72
C SER A 335 -0.90 10.75 -23.09
N VAL A 336 -1.92 10.34 -22.35
CA VAL A 336 -2.02 9.04 -21.70
C VAL A 336 -3.43 8.52 -21.94
N SER A 337 -3.55 7.23 -22.20
CA SER A 337 -4.84 6.55 -22.39
C SER A 337 -4.78 5.21 -21.69
N GLY A 338 -5.74 4.94 -20.80
CA GLY A 338 -5.88 3.69 -20.04
C GLY A 338 -7.07 2.82 -20.46
N GLY A 339 -7.44 1.86 -19.61
CA GLY A 339 -8.74 1.17 -19.67
C GLY A 339 -8.90 0.02 -20.68
N VAL A 340 -7.82 -0.44 -21.32
CA VAL A 340 -7.88 -1.58 -22.28
C VAL A 340 -6.81 -2.61 -21.95
N ASP A 341 -7.20 -3.86 -21.73
CA ASP A 341 -6.26 -4.98 -21.63
C ASP A 341 -5.80 -5.40 -23.04
N VAL A 342 -4.51 -5.18 -23.33
CA VAL A 342 -3.91 -5.41 -24.66
C VAL A 342 -3.17 -6.74 -24.74
N ASP A 343 -2.62 -7.23 -23.62
CA ASP A 343 -1.85 -8.47 -23.55
C ASP A 343 -2.67 -9.67 -23.05
N GLY A 344 -3.95 -9.45 -22.73
CA GLY A 344 -4.90 -10.48 -22.31
C GLY A 344 -4.56 -11.04 -20.94
N ASN A 345 -3.92 -10.24 -20.08
CA ASN A 345 -3.50 -10.65 -18.73
C ASN A 345 -4.56 -10.34 -17.65
N GLY A 346 -5.69 -9.75 -18.04
CA GLY A 346 -6.79 -9.36 -17.17
C GLY A 346 -6.68 -7.95 -16.61
N TYR A 347 -5.64 -7.18 -16.96
CA TYR A 347 -5.37 -5.83 -16.48
C TYR A 347 -5.16 -4.83 -17.63
N PRO A 348 -5.58 -3.55 -17.51
CA PRO A 348 -5.43 -2.54 -18.57
C PRO A 348 -3.97 -2.10 -18.85
N GLY A 349 -3.62 -1.71 -20.10
CA GLY A 349 -2.34 -1.10 -20.50
C GLY A 349 -2.34 -0.42 -21.90
N ASN A 350 -1.45 0.55 -22.19
CA ASN A 350 -1.29 1.22 -23.51
C ASN A 350 0.06 1.98 -23.70
N ALA A 351 0.36 2.42 -24.95
CA ALA A 351 1.70 2.66 -25.55
C ALA A 351 2.44 3.99 -25.20
N LEU A 352 3.77 4.12 -25.07
CA LEU A 352 4.92 3.19 -25.01
C LEU A 352 4.61 2.03 -24.05
N LEU A 353 4.59 0.79 -24.54
CA LEU A 353 3.87 -0.33 -23.88
C LEU A 353 4.36 -0.59 -22.44
N LEU A 354 3.60 -0.07 -21.48
CA LEU A 354 3.72 -0.40 -20.06
C LEU A 354 2.53 -1.27 -19.69
N SER A 355 2.75 -2.58 -19.71
CA SER A 355 1.76 -3.54 -19.22
C SER A 355 1.77 -3.56 -17.69
N THR A 356 0.57 -3.54 -17.12
CA THR A 356 0.33 -3.80 -15.70
C THR A 356 0.75 -5.24 -15.37
N ARG A 357 1.47 -5.41 -14.26
CA ARG A 357 1.90 -6.74 -13.79
C ARG A 357 0.75 -7.37 -13.01
N PRO A 358 0.52 -8.69 -13.12
CA PRO A 358 -0.50 -9.35 -12.30
C PRO A 358 -0.26 -9.10 -10.81
N VAL A 359 -1.27 -8.59 -10.12
CA VAL A 359 -1.22 -8.33 -8.67
C VAL A 359 -1.69 -9.57 -7.93
N VAL A 360 -0.90 -9.96 -6.94
CA VAL A 360 -1.09 -11.20 -6.18
C VAL A 360 -1.28 -10.87 -4.71
N MET A 361 -2.37 -11.37 -4.16
CA MET A 361 -2.65 -11.37 -2.73
C MET A 361 -2.16 -12.70 -2.14
N VAL A 362 -1.31 -12.62 -1.12
CA VAL A 362 -0.79 -13.79 -0.40
C VAL A 362 -1.38 -13.77 1.00
N GLU A 363 -2.21 -14.77 1.30
CA GLU A 363 -2.68 -15.05 2.66
C GLU A 363 -1.65 -15.98 3.31
N ALA A 364 -0.81 -15.43 4.19
CA ALA A 364 0.17 -16.18 4.95
C ALA A 364 -0.34 -16.46 6.37
N SER A 365 -0.07 -17.67 6.88
CA SER A 365 -0.41 -18.06 8.24
C SER A 365 0.70 -18.86 8.89
N LEU A 366 0.83 -18.67 10.20
CA LEU A 366 1.78 -19.37 11.07
C LEU A 366 1.03 -20.31 11.99
N LEU A 367 1.23 -21.61 11.81
CA LEU A 367 0.65 -22.64 12.66
C LEU A 367 1.71 -23.09 13.67
N LEU A 368 1.40 -22.89 14.96
CA LEU A 368 2.23 -23.22 16.11
C LEU A 368 1.46 -24.14 17.04
N PRO A 369 2.11 -25.01 17.82
CA PRO A 369 1.44 -25.73 18.89
C PRO A 369 0.92 -24.76 19.96
N ALA A 370 -0.19 -25.14 20.60
CA ALA A 370 -0.80 -24.32 21.65
C ALA A 370 0.13 -24.09 22.85
N SER A 371 1.00 -25.06 23.15
CA SER A 371 2.03 -24.90 24.18
C SER A 371 3.26 -25.78 23.92
N VAL A 372 4.40 -25.38 24.50
CA VAL A 372 5.66 -26.10 24.41
C VAL A 372 5.98 -26.80 25.71
N ASN A 373 6.12 -28.12 25.66
CA ASN A 373 6.46 -28.94 26.81
C ASN A 373 7.97 -29.19 26.89
N ARG A 374 8.65 -28.60 27.87
CA ARG A 374 10.10 -28.77 28.06
C ARG A 374 10.53 -30.15 28.57
N SER A 375 9.61 -30.92 29.13
CA SER A 375 9.92 -32.23 29.73
C SER A 375 9.84 -33.36 28.72
N VAL A 376 9.26 -33.09 27.54
CA VAL A 376 9.05 -34.07 26.48
C VAL A 376 9.95 -33.72 25.31
N ALA A 377 11.01 -34.52 25.14
CA ALA A 377 11.86 -34.45 23.97
C ALA A 377 11.15 -35.12 22.77
N LEU A 378 10.55 -34.32 21.91
CA LEU A 378 9.82 -34.78 20.71
C LEU A 378 10.75 -35.01 19.50
N CYS A 379 11.95 -34.41 19.50
CA CYS A 379 12.91 -34.52 18.40
C CYS A 379 14.24 -35.12 18.83
N HIS A 380 15.03 -35.50 17.84
CA HIS A 380 16.41 -35.93 18.03
C HIS A 380 17.35 -34.91 17.38
N GLU A 381 18.29 -34.38 18.15
CA GLU A 381 19.35 -33.50 17.67
C GLU A 381 20.69 -34.21 17.85
N HIS A 382 21.37 -34.52 16.73
CA HIS A 382 22.64 -35.25 16.73
C HIS A 382 22.62 -36.57 17.53
N GLY A 383 21.47 -37.26 17.53
CA GLY A 383 21.26 -38.52 18.25
C GLY A 383 20.89 -38.37 19.73
N LEU A 384 20.83 -37.15 20.27
CA LEU A 384 20.34 -36.88 21.62
C LEU A 384 18.87 -36.43 21.60
N PRO A 385 18.06 -36.82 22.59
CA PRO A 385 16.70 -36.32 22.72
C PRO A 385 16.72 -34.81 23.00
N ALA A 386 15.98 -34.05 22.19
CA ALA A 386 15.87 -32.60 22.28
C ALA A 386 14.40 -32.14 22.28
N VAL A 387 14.12 -31.05 22.98
CA VAL A 387 12.81 -30.39 22.96
C VAL A 387 12.75 -29.50 21.72
N CYS A 388 11.72 -29.68 20.92
CA CYS A 388 11.52 -28.95 19.68
C CYS A 388 10.06 -28.56 19.51
N VAL A 389 9.83 -27.59 18.64
CA VAL A 389 8.52 -27.15 18.19
C VAL A 389 8.45 -27.26 16.68
N GLU A 390 7.35 -27.80 16.20
CA GLU A 390 7.03 -27.81 14.78
C GLU A 390 6.32 -26.50 14.42
N VAL A 391 6.93 -25.75 13.51
CA VAL A 391 6.42 -24.48 13.01
C VAL A 391 6.03 -24.69 11.55
N SER A 392 4.73 -24.61 11.26
CA SER A 392 4.21 -24.74 9.91
C SER A 392 3.89 -23.36 9.34
N VAL A 393 4.53 -23.01 8.23
CA VAL A 393 4.30 -21.76 7.50
C VAL A 393 3.46 -22.09 6.27
N CYS A 394 2.25 -21.55 6.20
CA CYS A 394 1.31 -21.83 5.13
C CYS A 394 1.01 -20.56 4.30
N PHE A 395 0.98 -20.72 2.98
CA PHE A 395 0.70 -19.64 2.04
C PHE A 395 -0.45 -20.05 1.12
N ARG A 396 -1.40 -19.15 0.94
CA ARG A 396 -2.46 -19.25 -0.06
C ARG A 396 -2.39 -18.05 -0.99
N VAL A 397 -2.17 -18.32 -2.27
CA VAL A 397 -1.89 -17.29 -3.27
C VAL A 397 -3.13 -17.06 -4.15
N LYS A 398 -3.64 -15.84 -4.17
CA LYS A 398 -4.82 -15.40 -4.94
C LYS A 398 -4.41 -14.26 -5.88
N GLY A 399 -5.03 -14.18 -7.05
CA GLY A 399 -4.76 -13.13 -8.04
C GLY A 399 -5.51 -13.40 -9.34
N LYS A 400 -5.79 -12.36 -10.12
CA LYS A 400 -6.53 -12.48 -11.37
C LYS A 400 -5.61 -13.08 -12.44
N GLN A 401 -6.05 -14.18 -13.06
CA GLN A 401 -5.35 -14.85 -14.17
C GLN A 401 -3.84 -15.07 -13.96
N VAL A 402 -3.48 -15.79 -12.91
CA VAL A 402 -2.08 -16.12 -12.59
C VAL A 402 -1.78 -17.59 -12.94
N PRO A 403 -1.39 -17.90 -14.19
CA PRO A 403 -1.15 -19.27 -14.61
C PRO A 403 0.14 -19.83 -14.01
N GLY A 404 0.24 -21.15 -13.88
CA GLY A 404 1.47 -21.80 -13.44
C GLY A 404 1.67 -21.79 -11.93
N HIS A 405 2.93 -21.74 -11.48
CA HIS A 405 3.30 -21.79 -10.07
C HIS A 405 4.16 -20.57 -9.73
N ILE A 406 3.92 -20.01 -8.55
CA ILE A 406 4.71 -18.90 -8.01
C ILE A 406 5.55 -19.43 -6.86
N GLU A 407 6.86 -19.21 -6.91
CA GLU A 407 7.72 -19.41 -5.75
C GLU A 407 7.47 -18.28 -4.75
N VAL A 408 7.22 -18.63 -3.49
CA VAL A 408 7.20 -17.68 -2.37
C VAL A 408 8.40 -18.00 -1.49
N LYS A 409 9.28 -17.03 -1.32
CA LYS A 409 10.44 -17.14 -0.43
C LYS A 409 10.10 -16.47 0.89
N PHE A 410 10.58 -17.01 1.99
CA PHE A 410 10.30 -16.45 3.30
C PHE A 410 11.45 -16.65 4.28
N ASN A 411 11.54 -15.71 5.21
CA ASN A 411 12.42 -15.76 6.38
C ASN A 411 11.54 -15.96 7.62
N LEU A 412 11.77 -17.06 8.32
CA LEU A 412 11.13 -17.40 9.59
C LEU A 412 12.11 -17.08 10.72
N THR A 413 11.70 -16.19 11.62
CA THR A 413 12.48 -15.79 12.79
C THR A 413 11.79 -16.24 14.07
N ALA A 414 12.55 -16.86 14.97
CA ALA A 414 12.08 -17.29 16.27
C ALA A 414 12.46 -16.30 17.39
N ASP A 415 11.50 -16.06 18.28
CA ASP A 415 11.63 -15.29 19.52
C ASP A 415 11.97 -13.81 19.34
N VAL A 416 11.31 -13.14 18.37
CA VAL A 416 11.65 -11.77 17.93
C VAL A 416 11.55 -10.71 19.05
N HIS A 417 10.63 -10.89 19.99
CA HIS A 417 10.41 -9.92 21.08
C HIS A 417 11.25 -10.20 22.34
N ASN A 418 12.15 -11.17 22.32
CA ASN A 418 13.05 -11.38 23.44
C ASN A 418 14.08 -10.25 23.52
N LYS A 419 14.21 -9.61 24.69
CA LYS A 419 15.06 -8.42 24.87
C LYS A 419 16.53 -8.82 25.01
N GLU A 420 17.42 -8.12 24.30
CA GLU A 420 18.85 -8.15 24.61
C GLU A 420 19.07 -7.82 26.10
N PRO A 421 19.96 -8.52 26.81
CA PRO A 421 21.11 -9.29 26.31
C PRO A 421 20.88 -10.81 26.16
N PHE A 422 19.65 -11.31 26.27
CA PHE A 422 19.40 -12.76 26.23
C PHE A 422 19.25 -13.26 24.79
N PRO A 423 19.93 -14.36 24.41
CA PRO A 423 19.76 -14.94 23.08
C PRO A 423 18.35 -15.52 22.91
N SER A 424 17.89 -15.61 21.66
CA SER A 424 16.62 -16.27 21.31
C SER A 424 16.55 -17.68 21.91
N ARG A 425 15.39 -18.00 22.52
CA ARG A 425 15.18 -19.28 23.21
C ARG A 425 15.09 -20.46 22.24
N PHE A 426 14.77 -20.20 20.98
CA PHE A 426 14.64 -21.20 19.94
C PHE A 426 15.63 -20.93 18.79
N TYR A 427 16.13 -21.99 18.20
CA TYR A 427 17.00 -21.91 17.04
C TYR A 427 16.64 -22.99 16.01
N PHE A 428 17.04 -22.75 14.75
CA PHE A 428 16.79 -23.70 13.67
C PHE A 428 18.05 -24.47 13.27
N HIS A 429 19.20 -23.78 13.15
CA HIS A 429 20.45 -24.35 12.62
C HIS A 429 21.66 -23.85 13.43
N GLY A 430 22.82 -24.50 13.21
CA GLY A 430 24.11 -24.02 13.74
C GLY A 430 24.33 -24.24 15.24
N ASN A 431 23.73 -25.30 15.81
CA ASN A 431 23.92 -25.69 17.22
C ASN A 431 23.61 -24.55 18.22
N GLY A 432 22.52 -23.80 18.01
CA GLY A 432 22.10 -22.71 18.89
C GLY A 432 22.45 -21.29 18.44
N THR A 433 23.09 -21.12 17.26
CA THR A 433 23.60 -19.82 16.80
C THR A 433 22.63 -19.01 15.92
N SER A 434 21.72 -19.66 15.19
CA SER A 434 20.77 -18.96 14.31
C SER A 434 19.32 -19.18 14.72
N ASN A 435 18.64 -18.10 15.10
CA ASN A 435 17.20 -18.04 15.32
C ASN A 435 16.40 -17.75 14.05
N VAL A 436 17.07 -17.63 12.90
CA VAL A 436 16.46 -17.40 11.59
C VAL A 436 16.65 -18.63 10.71
N THR A 437 15.64 -18.97 9.92
CA THR A 437 15.73 -19.92 8.81
C THR A 437 15.00 -19.37 7.59
N ALA A 438 15.52 -19.66 6.40
CA ALA A 438 14.89 -19.28 5.15
C ALA A 438 14.30 -20.50 4.46
N GLY A 439 13.13 -20.32 3.84
CA GLY A 439 12.41 -21.37 3.14
C GLY A 439 11.82 -20.87 1.83
N ARG A 440 11.30 -21.83 1.05
CA ARG A 440 10.55 -21.53 -0.17
C ARG A 440 9.43 -22.54 -0.39
N VAL A 441 8.29 -22.06 -0.85
CA VAL A 441 7.18 -22.90 -1.31
C VAL A 441 6.86 -22.59 -2.77
N ARG A 442 6.34 -23.59 -3.49
CA ARG A 442 5.78 -23.40 -4.83
C ARG A 442 4.26 -23.41 -4.70
N ALA A 443 3.67 -22.22 -4.65
CA ALA A 443 2.24 -22.07 -4.51
C ALA A 443 1.56 -22.07 -5.88
N LYS A 444 0.42 -22.76 -5.98
CA LYS A 444 -0.51 -22.62 -7.09
C LYS A 444 -1.62 -21.66 -6.72
N HIS A 445 -2.24 -21.05 -7.72
CA HIS A 445 -3.37 -20.17 -7.54
C HIS A 445 -4.53 -20.88 -6.81
N GLY A 446 -5.01 -20.30 -5.71
CA GLY A 446 -6.15 -20.79 -4.93
C GLY A 446 -5.84 -21.97 -3.99
N GLU A 447 -4.71 -22.64 -4.14
CA GLU A 447 -4.28 -23.76 -3.29
C GLU A 447 -3.45 -23.27 -2.11
N GLU A 448 -3.63 -23.91 -0.94
CA GLU A 448 -2.79 -23.66 0.23
C GLU A 448 -1.56 -24.58 0.19
N THR A 449 -0.37 -23.99 0.37
CA THR A 449 0.90 -24.72 0.38
C THR A 449 1.65 -24.40 1.67
N CYS A 450 2.02 -25.44 2.43
CA CYS A 450 2.71 -25.29 3.69
C CYS A 450 4.14 -25.85 3.65
N SER A 451 5.02 -25.23 4.43
CA SER A 451 6.38 -25.72 4.72
C SER A 451 6.55 -25.90 6.22
N MET A 452 7.07 -27.05 6.63
CA MET A 452 7.30 -27.40 8.02
C MET A 452 8.75 -27.14 8.42
N HIS A 453 8.96 -26.50 9.56
CA HIS A 453 10.28 -26.21 10.13
C HIS A 453 10.33 -26.66 11.59
N GLN A 454 11.43 -27.28 12.00
CA GLN A 454 11.65 -27.68 13.38
C GLN A 454 12.53 -26.64 14.09
N ALA A 455 12.00 -26.04 15.15
CA ALA A 455 12.72 -25.12 16.02
C ALA A 455 13.11 -25.82 17.32
N PHE A 456 14.39 -25.84 17.65
CA PHE A 456 14.93 -26.50 18.85
C PHE A 456 15.02 -25.51 20.01
N LEU A 457 14.64 -25.96 21.21
CA LEU A 457 14.76 -25.17 22.43
C LEU A 457 16.20 -25.21 22.95
N ARG A 458 16.78 -24.05 23.25
CA ARG A 458 18.11 -23.99 23.89
C ARG A 458 18.08 -24.58 25.31
N ARG A 459 19.21 -25.15 25.73
CA ARG A 459 19.34 -25.78 27.06
C ARG A 459 19.42 -24.77 28.21
N ASP A 460 19.82 -23.54 27.94
CA ASP A 460 20.08 -22.47 28.92
C ASP A 460 18.89 -21.49 29.09
N VAL A 461 17.70 -21.84 28.60
CA VAL A 461 16.51 -20.99 28.68
C VAL A 461 16.02 -20.86 30.12
N ARG A 462 16.05 -19.63 30.64
CA ARG A 462 15.52 -19.27 31.96
C ARG A 462 14.12 -18.65 31.90
N ASP A 463 13.86 -17.85 30.87
CA ASP A 463 12.56 -17.19 30.69
C ASP A 463 11.56 -18.14 30.01
N ILE A 464 10.70 -18.73 30.82
CA ILE A 464 9.58 -19.59 30.40
C ILE A 464 8.21 -18.91 30.56
N PHE A 465 8.19 -17.62 30.90
CA PHE A 465 6.95 -16.90 31.19
C PHE A 465 6.47 -16.07 30.02
N THR A 466 7.41 -15.44 29.31
CA THR A 466 7.08 -14.63 28.12
C THR A 466 6.67 -15.56 26.97
N PRO A 467 5.57 -15.26 26.26
CA PRO A 467 5.24 -15.96 25.03
C PRO A 467 6.41 -15.89 24.03
N VAL A 468 6.55 -16.95 23.25
CA VAL A 468 7.57 -17.06 22.20
C VAL A 468 6.92 -16.62 20.90
N HIS A 469 7.38 -15.48 20.36
CA HIS A 469 6.85 -14.90 19.13
C HIS A 469 7.64 -15.41 17.93
N PHE A 470 6.94 -15.96 16.96
CA PHE A 470 7.49 -16.32 15.65
C PHE A 470 6.98 -15.33 14.62
N GLU A 471 7.88 -14.89 13.76
CA GLU A 471 7.55 -13.97 12.65
C GLU A 471 8.01 -14.57 11.33
N VAL A 472 7.18 -14.42 10.31
CA VAL A 472 7.48 -14.78 8.93
C VAL A 472 7.38 -13.53 8.08
N GLU A 473 8.49 -13.19 7.46
CA GLU A 473 8.55 -12.20 6.38
C GLU A 473 8.67 -12.93 5.05
N TYR A 474 7.89 -12.55 4.04
CA TYR A 474 7.89 -13.21 2.73
C TYR A 474 8.02 -12.26 1.55
N GLU A 475 8.49 -12.81 0.43
CA GLU A 475 8.61 -12.16 -0.87
C GLU A 475 8.29 -13.13 -2.01
N LEU A 476 7.95 -12.60 -3.20
CA LEU A 476 7.75 -13.42 -4.39
C LEU A 476 9.10 -13.75 -5.05
N GLY A 477 9.28 -15.02 -5.40
CA GLY A 477 10.41 -15.56 -6.15
C GLY A 477 10.09 -15.76 -7.64
N GLU A 478 10.64 -16.82 -8.24
CA GLU A 478 10.42 -17.12 -9.65
C GLU A 478 8.96 -17.50 -9.96
N HIS A 479 8.40 -16.93 -11.03
CA HIS A 479 7.12 -17.35 -11.60
C HIS A 479 7.36 -18.25 -12.81
N ARG A 480 6.88 -19.50 -12.73
CA ARG A 480 7.04 -20.49 -13.80
C ARG A 480 5.70 -20.88 -14.39
N VAL A 481 5.53 -20.58 -15.67
CA VAL A 481 4.36 -20.98 -16.46
C VAL A 481 4.76 -22.11 -17.40
N ALA A 482 3.96 -23.18 -17.45
CA ALA A 482 4.15 -24.23 -18.45
C ALA A 482 4.04 -23.60 -19.85
N ARG A 483 5.05 -23.80 -20.71
CA ARG A 483 5.15 -23.13 -22.02
C ARG A 483 3.85 -23.23 -22.81
N ALA A 484 3.12 -22.13 -22.93
CA ALA A 484 1.97 -22.00 -23.80
C ALA A 484 2.43 -21.54 -25.20
N GLY A 485 2.79 -22.49 -26.06
CA GLY A 485 2.97 -22.28 -27.50
C GLY A 485 3.97 -21.20 -27.94
N PRO A 486 4.12 -20.95 -29.26
CA PRO A 486 5.15 -20.05 -29.80
C PRO A 486 4.75 -18.57 -29.83
N LYS A 487 3.57 -18.17 -29.31
CA LYS A 487 2.93 -16.88 -29.63
C LYS A 487 2.63 -15.95 -28.44
N ILE A 488 2.89 -16.34 -27.20
CA ILE A 488 2.67 -15.46 -26.04
C ILE A 488 4.04 -15.07 -25.47
N SER A 489 4.24 -13.76 -25.30
CA SER A 489 5.39 -13.16 -24.61
C SER A 489 5.66 -13.85 -23.27
N ARG A 490 6.90 -13.77 -22.77
CA ARG A 490 7.19 -14.26 -21.41
C ARG A 490 6.16 -13.64 -20.44
N PRO A 491 5.46 -14.45 -19.63
CA PRO A 491 4.46 -13.93 -18.70
C PRO A 491 5.12 -12.92 -17.77
N LEU A 492 4.46 -11.78 -17.57
CA LEU A 492 4.93 -10.72 -16.68
C LEU A 492 5.09 -11.28 -15.27
N THR A 493 6.17 -10.90 -14.60
CA THR A 493 6.41 -11.34 -13.23
C THR A 493 5.34 -10.74 -12.32
N PRO A 494 4.61 -11.53 -11.53
CA PRO A 494 3.60 -10.99 -10.62
C PRO A 494 4.21 -10.09 -9.54
N ILE A 495 3.43 -9.21 -8.94
CA ILE A 495 3.82 -8.34 -7.83
C ILE A 495 2.88 -8.53 -6.64
N LEU A 496 3.41 -8.38 -5.42
CA LEU A 496 2.60 -8.42 -4.21
C LEU A 496 1.69 -7.21 -4.13
N GLN A 497 0.48 -7.42 -3.63
CA GLN A 497 -0.45 -6.34 -3.31
C GLN A 497 0.16 -5.40 -2.24
N GLN A 498 0.07 -4.08 -2.48
CA GLN A 498 0.68 -3.04 -1.61
C GLN A 498 -0.35 -2.16 -0.89
N ARG A 499 -1.61 -2.60 -0.84
CA ARG A 499 -2.71 -1.87 -0.19
C ARG A 499 -2.46 -1.64 1.31
N GLU A 500 -2.93 -0.50 1.82
CA GLU A 500 -2.94 -0.20 3.26
C GLU A 500 -3.61 -1.33 4.06
N GLY A 501 -2.89 -1.88 5.04
CA GLY A 501 -3.33 -2.99 5.88
C GLY A 501 -2.82 -4.38 5.48
N PHE A 502 -2.20 -4.52 4.31
CA PHE A 502 -1.50 -5.74 3.91
C PHE A 502 0.00 -5.59 4.15
N SER A 503 0.55 -6.40 5.06
CA SER A 503 1.99 -6.51 5.29
C SER A 503 2.49 -7.89 4.84
N ASN A 504 3.71 -7.92 4.33
CA ASN A 504 4.44 -9.15 4.05
C ASN A 504 5.05 -9.79 5.32
N LEU A 505 4.65 -9.30 6.50
CA LEU A 505 5.05 -9.78 7.82
C LEU A 505 3.83 -10.36 8.54
N VAL A 506 3.94 -11.61 8.98
CA VAL A 506 2.93 -12.30 9.79
C VAL A 506 3.58 -12.80 11.07
N SER A 507 2.93 -12.55 12.21
CA SER A 507 3.40 -13.00 13.52
C SER A 507 2.37 -13.88 14.21
N ASN A 508 2.85 -14.90 14.92
CA ASN A 508 2.05 -15.69 15.84
C ASN A 508 2.90 -16.05 17.06
N LYS A 509 2.27 -16.48 18.16
CA LYS A 509 2.96 -16.80 19.40
C LYS A 509 2.55 -18.16 19.95
N THR A 510 3.49 -18.81 20.61
CA THR A 510 3.24 -19.97 21.47
C THR A 510 3.72 -19.66 22.89
N GLN A 511 3.41 -20.54 23.84
CA GLN A 511 3.77 -20.36 25.24
C GLN A 511 4.28 -21.67 25.83
N PHE A 512 5.10 -21.60 26.87
CA PHE A 512 5.51 -22.82 27.57
C PHE A 512 4.33 -23.43 28.33
N ALA A 513 4.21 -24.76 28.27
CA ALA A 513 3.21 -25.50 29.01
C ALA A 513 3.41 -25.29 30.52
N ARG A 514 2.35 -24.89 31.22
CA ARG A 514 2.32 -24.76 32.67
C ARG A 514 1.50 -25.91 33.22
N TYR A 515 2.11 -26.75 34.06
CA TYR A 515 1.40 -27.83 34.73
C TYR A 515 0.76 -27.28 35.99
N CYS A 516 -0.40 -26.67 35.81
CA CYS A 516 -1.21 -26.16 36.90
C CYS A 516 -2.54 -26.91 36.89
N VAL A 517 -3.04 -27.26 38.08
CA VAL A 517 -4.29 -28.05 38.19
C VAL A 517 -5.50 -27.21 37.72
N TRP A 518 -5.38 -25.87 37.71
CA TRP A 518 -6.40 -24.90 37.28
C TRP A 518 -5.78 -23.81 36.37
N GLU A 519 -6.59 -22.94 35.75
CA GLU A 519 -6.11 -21.80 34.93
C GLU A 519 -5.13 -20.88 35.69
N ASN A 520 -5.30 -20.77 37.01
CA ASN A 520 -4.39 -20.07 37.90
C ASN A 520 -3.56 -21.06 38.71
N CYS A 521 -2.24 -21.00 38.55
CA CYS A 521 -1.30 -21.81 39.32
C CYS A 521 -1.31 -21.39 40.79
N SER A 522 -1.64 -22.32 41.69
CA SER A 522 -1.64 -22.08 43.15
C SER A 522 -0.52 -22.87 43.80
N THR A 523 0.58 -22.19 44.10
CA THR A 523 1.73 -22.79 44.78
C THR A 523 1.47 -22.84 46.29
N ASN A 524 1.99 -23.86 46.96
CA ASN A 524 1.86 -23.97 48.42
C ASN A 524 3.20 -24.40 49.00
N LEU A 525 4.05 -23.39 49.23
CA LEU A 525 5.37 -23.56 49.81
C LEU A 525 5.28 -23.57 51.33
N GLN A 526 5.65 -24.69 51.92
CA GLN A 526 5.75 -24.89 53.36
C GLN A 526 7.22 -24.97 53.77
N ILE A 527 7.59 -24.18 54.78
CA ILE A 527 8.90 -24.23 55.40
C ILE A 527 8.82 -24.93 56.74
N SER A 528 9.72 -25.87 57.01
CA SER A 528 9.96 -26.37 58.36
C SER A 528 11.43 -26.25 58.72
N VAL A 529 11.72 -25.61 59.86
CA VAL A 529 13.09 -25.35 60.32
C VAL A 529 13.32 -26.12 61.61
N VAL A 530 14.33 -26.98 61.60
CA VAL A 530 14.72 -27.79 62.75
C VAL A 530 16.14 -27.40 63.16
N TYR A 531 16.31 -27.04 64.43
CA TYR A 531 17.64 -26.86 65.01
C TYR A 531 18.35 -28.22 65.14
N ARG A 532 19.51 -28.36 64.49
CA ARG A 532 20.30 -29.58 64.56
C ARG A 532 21.16 -29.54 65.82
N ARG A 533 20.82 -30.39 66.79
CA ARG A 533 21.51 -30.50 68.10
C ARG A 533 22.99 -30.82 67.89
N SER A 534 23.87 -30.04 68.53
CA SER A 534 25.30 -30.38 68.63
C SER A 534 25.51 -31.58 69.57
N HIS A 535 26.68 -32.23 69.51
CA HIS A 535 27.06 -33.57 69.98
C HIS A 535 26.52 -34.09 71.33
N ASN A 536 25.96 -33.27 72.23
CA ASN A 536 25.48 -33.67 73.56
C ASN A 536 23.95 -33.64 73.74
N ASN A 537 23.16 -33.49 72.67
CA ASN A 537 21.69 -33.65 72.69
C ASN A 537 20.92 -32.70 73.64
N VAL A 538 21.50 -31.54 73.96
CA VAL A 538 20.96 -30.58 74.93
C VAL A 538 20.03 -29.54 74.24
N PRO A 539 18.85 -29.21 74.78
CA PRO A 539 17.87 -28.33 74.12
C PRO A 539 18.12 -26.82 74.29
N TYR A 540 19.21 -26.41 74.94
CA TYR A 540 19.55 -25.00 75.18
C TYR A 540 20.87 -24.61 74.55
N PHE A 541 20.97 -23.34 74.15
CA PHE A 541 22.20 -22.73 73.67
C PHE A 541 22.90 -22.01 74.82
N ALA A 542 24.10 -22.47 75.19
CA ALA A 542 24.88 -21.85 76.26
C ALA A 542 25.64 -20.62 75.72
N LEU A 543 25.35 -19.44 76.27
CA LEU A 543 26.02 -18.18 75.93
C LEU A 543 27.48 -18.20 76.42
N GLY A 544 28.44 -17.83 75.56
CA GLY A 544 29.85 -17.65 75.93
C GLY A 544 30.80 -18.80 75.56
N ASN A 545 30.29 -19.92 75.03
CA ASN A 545 31.11 -20.97 74.43
C ASN A 545 30.90 -20.92 72.91
N GLY A 546 31.88 -20.45 72.14
CA GLY A 546 31.77 -20.10 70.72
C GLY A 546 31.40 -21.25 69.78
N LYS A 547 30.16 -21.73 69.85
CA LYS A 547 29.65 -22.88 69.08
C LYS A 547 28.84 -22.46 67.88
N THR A 548 28.91 -23.29 66.84
CA THR A 548 28.12 -23.17 65.62
C THR A 548 26.65 -23.55 65.86
N ILE A 549 25.72 -22.80 65.27
CA ILE A 549 24.31 -23.15 65.17
C ILE A 549 24.07 -23.71 63.77
N MET A 550 23.54 -24.92 63.70
CA MET A 550 23.09 -25.55 62.46
C MET A 550 21.57 -25.56 62.43
N LEU A 551 20.99 -24.99 61.38
CA LEU A 551 19.57 -25.08 61.11
C LEU A 551 19.38 -26.00 59.91
N ASN A 552 18.38 -26.87 59.97
CA ASN A 552 17.95 -27.66 58.83
C ASN A 552 16.58 -27.13 58.41
N ALA A 553 16.54 -26.35 57.34
CA ALA A 553 15.32 -25.82 56.74
C ALA A 553 14.89 -26.74 55.61
N THR A 554 13.72 -27.35 55.69
CA THR A 554 13.12 -28.09 54.59
C THR A 554 12.02 -27.25 53.98
N LEU A 555 12.10 -27.06 52.66
CA LEU A 555 11.10 -26.38 51.86
C LEU A 555 10.33 -27.46 51.10
N ALA A 556 9.02 -27.57 51.35
CA ALA A 556 8.13 -28.50 50.69
C ALA A 556 7.14 -27.72 49.82
N ASN A 557 6.96 -28.12 48.57
CA ASN A 557 5.87 -27.60 47.74
C ASN A 557 4.76 -28.64 47.71
N ILE A 558 3.60 -28.32 48.27
CA ILE A 558 2.43 -29.20 48.27
C ILE A 558 1.32 -28.73 47.32
N GLY A 559 1.57 -27.66 46.54
CA GLY A 559 0.66 -27.12 45.53
C GLY A 559 1.22 -27.32 44.11
N ASP A 560 0.85 -26.44 43.19
CA ASP A 560 1.39 -26.39 41.82
C ASP A 560 2.89 -26.00 41.83
N ASP A 561 3.59 -26.20 40.72
CA ASP A 561 5.01 -25.87 40.55
C ASP A 561 5.34 -24.44 41.03
N ALA A 562 6.30 -24.33 41.95
CA ALA A 562 6.72 -23.05 42.52
C ALA A 562 7.94 -22.51 41.79
N PHE A 563 7.76 -21.45 40.99
CA PHE A 563 8.83 -20.87 40.18
C PHE A 563 9.60 -19.78 40.91
N LEU A 564 10.93 -19.73 40.69
CA LEU A 564 11.87 -18.82 41.35
C LEU A 564 11.67 -18.70 42.88
N PRO A 565 11.59 -19.83 43.62
CA PRO A 565 11.29 -19.77 45.04
C PRO A 565 12.45 -19.15 45.81
N LYS A 566 12.12 -18.14 46.61
CA LYS A 566 13.04 -17.47 47.53
C LYS A 566 12.72 -17.86 48.97
N LEU A 567 13.77 -18.23 49.69
CA LEU A 567 13.73 -18.47 51.12
C LEU A 567 14.33 -17.26 51.84
N LEU A 568 13.49 -16.55 52.58
CA LEU A 568 13.88 -15.38 53.38
C LEU A 568 14.09 -15.80 54.83
N LEU A 569 15.31 -15.68 55.34
CA LEU A 569 15.65 -15.97 56.73
C LEU A 569 16.07 -14.69 57.45
N ARG A 570 15.34 -14.33 58.52
CA ARG A 570 15.63 -13.15 59.34
C ARG A 570 16.16 -13.55 60.69
N PHE A 571 17.21 -12.86 61.13
CA PHE A 571 17.89 -13.17 62.38
C PHE A 571 18.22 -11.92 63.18
N PRO A 572 18.37 -12.01 64.51
CA PRO A 572 18.89 -10.88 65.31
C PRO A 572 20.36 -10.56 64.97
N THR A 573 20.76 -9.31 65.20
CA THR A 573 22.08 -8.74 64.83
C THR A 573 23.28 -9.35 65.54
N ASN A 574 23.06 -10.09 66.63
CA ASN A 574 24.11 -10.75 67.40
C ASN A 574 24.59 -12.09 66.79
N LEU A 575 24.12 -12.45 65.59
CA LEU A 575 24.45 -13.68 64.91
C LEU A 575 25.00 -13.38 63.49
N HIS A 576 25.93 -14.18 62.95
CA HIS A 576 26.52 -13.97 61.60
C HIS A 576 26.47 -15.21 60.72
N PHE A 577 25.86 -15.11 59.53
CA PHE A 577 25.76 -16.21 58.56
C PHE A 577 27.15 -16.64 58.07
N ILE A 578 27.41 -17.96 57.94
CA ILE A 578 28.67 -18.48 57.40
C ILE A 578 28.46 -19.00 55.98
N ARG A 579 27.67 -20.08 55.85
CA ARG A 579 27.48 -20.78 54.57
C ARG A 579 26.29 -21.71 54.62
N VAL A 580 25.80 -22.11 53.44
CA VAL A 580 24.93 -23.27 53.27
C VAL A 580 25.79 -24.51 52.99
N LEU A 581 25.51 -25.62 53.66
CA LEU A 581 26.11 -26.92 53.34
C LEU A 581 25.46 -27.50 52.09
N ASP A 582 26.26 -28.08 51.19
CA ASP A 582 25.84 -28.70 49.93
C ASP A 582 25.13 -27.71 48.95
N ALA A 583 25.53 -26.44 48.99
CA ALA A 583 24.94 -25.36 48.21
C ALA A 583 24.96 -25.61 46.69
N GLU A 584 26.05 -26.18 46.17
CA GLU A 584 26.22 -26.48 44.74
C GLU A 584 25.35 -27.67 44.29
N GLU A 585 25.30 -28.76 45.07
CA GLU A 585 24.47 -29.94 44.75
C GLU A 585 22.97 -29.63 44.81
N LYS A 586 22.57 -28.70 45.70
CA LYS A 586 21.17 -28.33 45.91
C LYS A 586 20.76 -27.03 45.21
N TYR A 587 21.65 -26.46 44.40
CA TYR A 587 21.43 -25.19 43.68
C TYR A 587 20.85 -24.09 44.58
N VAL A 588 21.45 -23.90 45.77
CA VAL A 588 21.05 -22.86 46.72
C VAL A 588 22.11 -21.77 46.73
N SER A 589 21.72 -20.53 46.39
CA SER A 589 22.59 -19.36 46.53
C SER A 589 21.96 -18.37 47.50
N CYS A 590 22.70 -17.98 48.54
CA CYS A 590 22.23 -17.07 49.58
C CYS A 590 23.08 -15.80 49.66
N GLU A 591 22.41 -14.66 49.73
CA GLU A 591 23.03 -13.35 49.89
C GLU A 591 22.56 -12.70 51.19
N VAL A 592 23.48 -12.06 51.91
CA VAL A 592 23.15 -11.32 53.13
C VAL A 592 22.60 -9.96 52.73
N VAL A 593 21.38 -9.66 53.17
CA VAL A 593 20.70 -8.39 52.90
C VAL A 593 20.55 -7.63 54.21
N GLU A 594 21.17 -6.45 54.32
CA GLU A 594 21.04 -5.61 55.52
C GLU A 594 19.65 -4.94 55.55
N GLU A 595 18.74 -5.47 56.37
CA GLU A 595 17.46 -4.83 56.69
C GLU A 595 17.43 -4.40 58.17
N ASN A 596 17.72 -3.11 58.42
CA ASN A 596 17.55 -2.39 59.68
C ASN A 596 18.50 -2.76 60.85
N LYS A 597 18.63 -1.83 61.82
CA LYS A 597 19.53 -1.93 62.99
C LYS A 597 19.24 -3.11 63.95
N THR A 598 18.16 -3.86 63.75
CA THR A 598 17.69 -4.90 64.69
C THR A 598 17.75 -6.33 64.12
N HIS A 599 17.83 -6.51 62.80
CA HIS A 599 17.88 -7.83 62.17
C HIS A 599 18.87 -7.88 60.99
N VAL A 600 19.39 -9.07 60.70
CA VAL A 600 20.15 -9.38 59.49
C VAL A 600 19.30 -10.32 58.65
N GLY A 601 19.02 -9.91 57.40
CA GLY A 601 18.30 -10.71 56.42
C GLY A 601 19.25 -11.60 55.63
N LEU A 602 18.78 -12.78 55.25
CA LEU A 602 19.45 -13.70 54.35
C LEU A 602 18.45 -14.14 53.29
N ASP A 603 18.73 -13.79 52.03
CA ASP A 603 17.92 -14.12 50.88
C ASP A 603 18.54 -15.31 50.15
N CYS A 604 17.90 -16.46 50.25
CA CYS A 604 18.33 -17.69 49.61
C CYS A 604 17.46 -18.01 48.38
N SER A 605 18.04 -17.97 47.19
CA SER A 605 17.46 -18.59 45.99
C SER A 605 17.59 -20.12 46.10
N VAL A 606 16.50 -20.85 45.90
CA VAL A 606 16.45 -22.31 46.11
C VAL A 606 16.06 -23.02 44.82
N GLY A 607 16.96 -23.82 44.25
CA GLY A 607 16.71 -24.50 42.98
C GLY A 607 16.74 -23.48 41.85
N ASN A 608 17.71 -23.60 40.94
CA ASN A 608 18.03 -22.57 39.94
C ASN A 608 16.85 -22.05 39.08
N LEU A 609 15.67 -22.70 39.07
CA LEU A 609 14.48 -22.23 38.33
C LEU A 609 13.10 -22.49 38.99
N TYR A 610 12.83 -23.65 39.62
CA TYR A 610 11.51 -23.98 40.21
C TYR A 610 11.56 -25.21 41.13
N ILE A 611 10.58 -25.37 42.03
CA ILE A 611 10.35 -26.56 42.87
C ILE A 611 9.09 -27.28 42.36
N PRO A 612 9.20 -28.54 41.87
CA PRO A 612 8.06 -29.30 41.37
C PRO A 612 6.94 -29.47 42.40
N SER A 613 5.71 -29.67 41.93
CA SER A 613 4.60 -30.10 42.77
C SER A 613 4.96 -31.36 43.58
N LEU A 614 4.53 -31.40 44.85
CA LEU A 614 4.73 -32.51 45.80
C LEU A 614 6.19 -32.87 46.08
N SER A 615 7.13 -31.93 45.87
CA SER A 615 8.57 -32.15 46.12
C SER A 615 9.07 -31.46 47.40
N LYS A 616 10.23 -31.92 47.90
CA LYS A 616 10.87 -31.38 49.11
C LYS A 616 12.36 -31.14 48.87
N VAL A 617 12.86 -29.99 49.30
CA VAL A 617 14.29 -29.61 49.26
C VAL A 617 14.77 -29.33 50.68
N ALA A 618 15.83 -30.03 51.12
CA ALA A 618 16.39 -29.87 52.46
C ALA A 618 17.68 -29.03 52.42
N ILE A 619 17.67 -27.88 53.10
CA ILE A 619 18.72 -26.86 53.11
C ILE A 619 19.34 -26.79 54.51
N CYS A 620 20.66 -26.93 54.62
CA CYS A 620 21.38 -26.92 55.90
C CYS A 620 22.28 -25.67 56.04
N PRO A 621 21.75 -24.50 56.44
CA PRO A 621 22.57 -23.33 56.75
C PRO A 621 23.34 -23.46 58.08
N LEU A 622 24.57 -22.96 58.10
CA LEU A 622 25.52 -23.04 59.21
C LEU A 622 25.93 -21.63 59.71
N ARG A 623 26.06 -21.43 61.03
CA ARG A 623 26.28 -20.11 61.67
C ARG A 623 27.23 -20.13 62.91
N THR A 624 27.96 -19.05 63.26
CA THR A 624 28.85 -18.91 64.46
C THR A 624 28.58 -17.65 65.34
N HIS A 625 29.15 -17.62 66.57
CA HIS A 625 28.87 -16.75 67.75
C HIS A 625 29.45 -15.30 67.75
N SER A 626 28.90 -14.47 68.66
CA SER A 626 29.05 -13.04 68.99
C SER A 626 30.40 -12.53 69.53
N ALA A 627 30.67 -11.24 69.29
CA ALA A 627 31.83 -10.49 69.75
C ALA A 627 31.62 -9.75 71.09
N HIS A 628 32.52 -9.95 72.05
CA HIS A 628 32.89 -8.95 73.07
C HIS A 628 34.41 -9.01 73.29
N THR A 629 35.06 -7.84 73.23
CA THR A 629 36.51 -7.60 73.20
C THR A 629 37.15 -7.60 74.60
N PRO A 630 38.48 -7.84 74.71
CA PRO A 630 39.39 -6.71 74.88
C PRO A 630 40.74 -6.82 74.10
N HIS A 631 41.34 -5.63 73.92
CA HIS A 631 42.61 -5.25 73.32
C HIS A 631 43.80 -6.24 73.35
N THR A 632 44.53 -6.38 72.23
CA THR A 632 45.86 -5.77 71.94
C THR A 632 46.55 -6.43 70.73
N LEU A 633 47.42 -5.63 70.07
CA LEU A 633 48.47 -5.96 69.07
C LEU A 633 48.09 -6.05 67.56
N ARG A 634 48.43 -4.95 66.86
CA ARG A 634 48.80 -4.83 65.42
C ARG A 634 49.99 -5.75 65.06
N PRO A 635 50.51 -5.76 63.81
CA PRO A 635 49.91 -5.69 62.46
C PRO A 635 50.43 -6.83 61.54
N CYS A 636 49.92 -6.98 60.31
CA CYS A 636 50.77 -7.10 59.10
C CYS A 636 49.96 -7.11 57.79
N LEU A 637 50.64 -6.58 56.77
CA LEU A 637 50.23 -6.21 55.42
C LEU A 637 49.72 -7.36 54.53
N GLY A 638 48.99 -6.99 53.48
CA GLY A 638 48.99 -7.74 52.21
C GLY A 638 47.90 -7.31 51.23
N LEU A 639 48.24 -6.41 50.30
CA LEU A 639 47.47 -6.06 49.09
C LEU A 639 47.10 -7.29 48.24
N PHE A 640 45.95 -7.26 47.54
CA PHE A 640 45.87 -6.92 46.10
C PHE A 640 44.43 -6.91 45.59
N CYS A 641 44.12 -5.92 44.76
CA CYS A 641 42.94 -5.86 43.89
C CYS A 641 43.00 -6.95 42.81
N HIS A 642 41.84 -7.52 42.47
CA HIS A 642 41.29 -7.37 41.12
C HIS A 642 39.77 -7.44 41.14
#